data_AF-A0A9Q0Y0A0-F1
#
_entry.id   AF-A0A9Q0Y0A0-F1
#
_cell.length_a   1.000
_cell.length_b   1.000
_cell.length_c   1.000
_cell.angle_alpha   90.00
_cell.angle_beta   90.00
_cell.angle_gamma   90.00
#
_symmetry.space_group_name_H-M   'P 1'
#
loop_
_entity.id
_entity.type
_entity.pdbx_description
1 polymer ?
#
loop_
_entity_poly.entity_id
_entity_poly.type
_entity_poly.pdbx_seq_one_letter_code
_entity_poly.pdbx_strand_id
1 'polypeptide(L)'
;MQAKKRYFILLSAGTFVVLLFYFGGVQFRASRNQSRREALGSGSSSSSSSSSSSSSSRNGPQHPSPEHYWPRFPDALRPFVPWEQLESEEYNVHASPRQKRDANASVYKGKKCRMESCFDFALCRKNGFKVYVYPQQKGEKIAESYQNILAAIEGSRFYTSDPSQACLFVLSLDTLDRDQLSPQYVHNLRSKVQSLHLWNNGRNHLVFNLYSGTWPDYTEDVGFDIGHAMLAKASISTENFRPKFDVSIPLFSKDHPRTGGDKGFLRFNTIPPLRKYMLVFKGKRYLTGIGSDTRNALYHVHNGEDVVLLTTCKHGKDWQKHKDSRCDRDNAEYEKYDYREMLHNATFCLVPRGRRLGSFRFLEALQAACVPVMLSNGWELPFSEVIDWNQAAVIGDERLLLQIPSTIRSIHQDKILALRQQTQFLWEAYFSSVEKIVLTTLEIIQDRIFKHISRNSLIWNKHPGGLFVLPQYSSYLGDFPYYYANLGLKPPSKFTAVIHAVTPLVSQSQPVLKLLVAVAKSQYCSQIIVLWNCDKPLPAKHHWPATAVPVIVIEGESKVMSSRFLPYENIVTDAVLSLDEDTVLSTTEVDFAFTVWQSFPERIVGYPARSHFWDNTKERWGYTSKWTNDYSMVLTGAAIYHKYYHYLYTHYLPASLKNMVDQLANCEDILMNFLVSAVTKLPPIKVTQKKQYKETMMGQTSRASRWADPDHFAQRQSCMNTFASWFGYMPLIHSQMRLDPVLFKDQVSILRKKYRDIERL
;
A
#
# COMPACT_ATOMS: atom_id res chain seq x y z
N MET A 1 25.40 -50.10 -20.87
CA MET A 1 25.69 -48.92 -21.71
C MET A 1 26.59 -47.93 -20.96
N GLN A 2 27.87 -48.25 -20.87
CA GLN A 2 28.92 -47.39 -20.31
C GLN A 2 29.96 -47.16 -21.40
N ALA A 3 29.73 -46.19 -22.29
CA ALA A 3 30.74 -45.70 -23.24
C ALA A 3 30.17 -44.48 -23.99
N LYS A 4 29.90 -43.35 -23.32
CA LYS A 4 29.60 -42.07 -24.02
C LYS A 4 29.75 -40.80 -23.17
N LYS A 5 30.49 -40.84 -22.06
CA LYS A 5 30.72 -39.66 -21.18
C LYS A 5 32.13 -39.07 -21.18
N ARG A 6 33.07 -39.59 -21.99
CA ARG A 6 34.48 -39.16 -21.97
C ARG A 6 34.91 -38.16 -23.06
N TYR A 7 34.04 -37.80 -24.00
CA TYR A 7 34.43 -36.91 -25.13
C TYR A 7 34.03 -35.43 -24.97
N PHE A 8 33.20 -35.06 -23.99
CA PHE A 8 32.76 -33.65 -23.82
C PHE A 8 33.62 -32.81 -22.88
N ILE A 9 34.54 -33.42 -22.11
CA ILE A 9 35.38 -32.72 -21.13
C ILE A 9 36.70 -32.23 -21.75
N LEU A 10 37.11 -32.76 -22.90
CA LEU A 10 38.37 -32.39 -23.56
C LEU A 10 38.27 -31.16 -24.49
N LEU A 11 37.06 -30.72 -24.84
CA LEU A 11 36.84 -29.57 -25.74
C LEU A 11 36.61 -28.23 -25.02
N SER A 12 36.32 -28.24 -23.71
CA SER A 12 36.09 -27.00 -22.93
C SER A 12 37.34 -26.47 -22.22
N ALA A 13 38.41 -27.27 -22.13
CA ALA A 13 39.65 -26.86 -21.47
C ALA A 13 40.60 -26.07 -22.40
N GLY A 14 40.45 -26.18 -23.72
CA GLY A 14 41.31 -25.52 -24.71
C GLY A 14 41.00 -24.03 -24.95
N THR A 15 39.78 -23.58 -24.63
CA THR A 15 39.35 -22.20 -24.90
C THR A 15 39.63 -21.22 -23.75
N PHE A 16 39.93 -21.71 -22.54
CA PHE A 16 40.18 -20.86 -21.37
C PHE A 16 41.63 -20.38 -21.24
N VAL A 17 42.58 -21.03 -21.91
CA VAL A 17 44.01 -20.69 -21.82
C VAL A 17 44.41 -19.53 -22.75
N VAL A 18 43.65 -19.29 -23.82
CA VAL A 18 43.92 -18.19 -24.78
C VAL A 18 43.45 -16.83 -24.26
N LEU A 19 42.44 -16.78 -23.39
CA LEU A 19 41.88 -15.53 -22.85
C LEU A 19 42.70 -14.94 -21.69
N LEU A 20 43.54 -15.73 -21.03
CA LEU A 20 44.39 -15.28 -19.91
C LEU A 20 45.67 -14.57 -20.36
N PHE A 21 46.08 -14.67 -21.62
CA PHE A 21 47.26 -13.99 -22.16
C PHE A 21 46.98 -12.59 -22.74
N TYR A 22 45.71 -12.19 -22.93
CA TYR A 22 45.38 -10.96 -23.66
C TYR A 22 45.18 -9.71 -22.77
N PHE A 23 45.08 -9.85 -21.44
CA PHE A 23 44.81 -8.71 -20.53
C PHE A 23 45.80 -8.54 -19.36
N GLY A 24 46.93 -9.25 -19.39
CA GLY A 24 47.98 -9.12 -18.37
C GLY A 24 49.14 -8.24 -18.84
N GLY A 25 49.07 -6.92 -18.64
CA GLY A 25 50.21 -6.04 -18.85
C GLY A 25 49.98 -4.60 -18.42
N VAL A 26 50.37 -4.27 -17.18
CA VAL A 26 51.35 -3.22 -16.80
C VAL A 26 51.19 -2.90 -15.30
N GLN A 27 52.24 -3.23 -14.55
CA GLN A 27 52.51 -2.78 -13.17
C GLN A 27 53.14 -1.38 -13.18
N PHE A 28 52.97 -0.56 -12.13
CA PHE A 28 54.05 -0.29 -11.15
C PHE A 28 53.70 0.73 -10.02
N ARG A 29 54.06 0.28 -8.81
CA ARG A 29 54.59 0.93 -7.58
C ARG A 29 53.90 2.09 -6.83
N ALA A 30 53.69 1.79 -5.55
CA ALA A 30 53.61 2.67 -4.41
C ALA A 30 54.92 3.42 -4.10
N SER A 31 54.79 4.58 -3.44
CA SER A 31 55.76 5.05 -2.44
C SER A 31 55.07 5.87 -1.35
N ARG A 32 55.55 5.64 -0.13
CA ARG A 32 55.18 6.22 1.17
C ARG A 32 56.27 7.24 1.49
N ASN A 33 55.95 8.46 1.94
CA ASN A 33 56.80 9.16 2.89
C ASN A 33 56.15 10.37 3.58
N GLN A 34 56.81 10.73 4.68
CA GLN A 34 56.35 11.38 5.89
C GLN A 34 56.84 12.85 5.95
N SER A 35 56.06 13.68 6.65
CA SER A 35 56.49 14.71 7.63
C SER A 35 56.97 16.11 7.20
N ARG A 36 56.52 17.07 8.06
CA ARG A 36 57.10 18.37 8.48
C ARG A 36 57.09 19.51 7.45
N ARG A 37 57.01 20.80 7.78
CA ARG A 37 56.72 21.69 8.94
C ARG A 37 57.22 23.06 8.44
N GLU A 38 56.50 24.16 8.66
CA GLU A 38 56.98 25.56 8.87
C GLU A 38 55.76 26.49 8.69
N ALA A 39 55.18 27.16 9.70
CA ALA A 39 55.68 28.12 10.70
C ALA A 39 55.90 29.54 10.14
N LEU A 40 55.06 30.50 10.61
CA LEU A 40 55.25 31.96 10.77
C LEU A 40 53.83 32.56 10.91
N GLY A 41 53.40 33.35 11.90
CA GLY A 41 53.90 33.93 13.16
C GLY A 41 52.67 34.61 13.79
N SER A 42 52.30 34.34 15.04
CA SER A 42 52.68 35.04 16.30
C SER A 42 52.27 36.51 16.43
N GLY A 43 51.47 36.80 17.47
CA GLY A 43 51.21 38.11 18.08
C GLY A 43 49.84 38.13 18.78
N SER A 44 49.64 37.61 20.01
CA SER A 44 49.88 38.22 21.34
C SER A 44 49.40 39.69 21.42
N SER A 45 48.70 40.22 22.43
CA SER A 45 48.41 39.88 23.84
C SER A 45 47.58 41.08 24.37
N SER A 46 46.51 40.90 25.16
CA SER A 46 46.44 40.98 26.65
C SER A 46 45.79 42.26 27.22
N SER A 47 45.01 42.05 28.30
CA SER A 47 44.79 42.92 29.49
C SER A 47 44.03 44.26 29.32
N SER A 48 43.20 44.76 30.23
CA SER A 48 42.75 44.39 31.58
C SER A 48 41.74 45.44 32.10
N SER A 49 41.01 45.10 33.19
CA SER A 49 40.47 45.99 34.27
C SER A 49 39.37 47.02 33.91
N SER A 50 38.35 47.35 34.71
CA SER A 50 37.94 47.05 36.10
C SER A 50 36.60 47.78 36.40
N SER A 51 35.80 47.27 37.36
CA SER A 51 34.84 47.96 38.28
C SER A 51 33.68 48.82 37.67
N SER A 52 32.44 48.90 38.17
CA SER A 52 31.75 48.44 39.38
C SER A 52 30.24 48.79 39.26
N SER A 53 29.41 48.01 39.97
CA SER A 53 28.13 48.35 40.60
C SER A 53 26.89 48.83 39.80
N SER A 54 25.87 47.97 39.88
CA SER A 54 24.50 48.22 40.37
C SER A 54 23.32 48.46 39.41
N SER A 55 22.31 47.61 39.67
CA SER A 55 20.85 47.77 39.57
C SER A 55 20.11 47.62 38.22
N SER A 56 19.33 46.52 38.22
CA SER A 56 17.92 46.40 37.81
C SER A 56 17.54 46.35 36.32
N SER A 57 17.27 45.10 35.91
CA SER A 57 16.05 44.60 35.25
C SER A 57 15.68 45.05 33.83
N ARG A 58 15.85 44.08 32.91
CA ARG A 58 14.91 43.60 31.88
C ARG A 58 14.20 44.65 31.03
N ASN A 59 14.71 44.83 29.81
CA ASN A 59 13.97 44.76 28.53
C ASN A 59 14.97 44.99 27.38
N GLY A 60 15.18 43.99 26.52
CA GLY A 60 16.12 44.08 25.40
C GLY A 60 15.41 44.00 24.05
N PRO A 61 15.60 44.98 23.16
CA PRO A 61 15.29 44.86 21.74
C PRO A 61 16.53 44.51 20.87
N GLN A 62 16.24 43.76 19.82
CA GLN A 62 16.85 43.52 18.49
C GLN A 62 18.01 44.46 18.05
N HIS A 63 19.08 44.04 17.36
CA HIS A 63 19.23 43.50 15.97
C HIS A 63 20.76 43.25 15.68
N PRO A 64 21.23 42.82 14.47
CA PRO A 64 21.04 41.56 13.75
C PRO A 64 22.39 40.91 13.28
N SER A 65 22.35 39.65 12.82
CA SER A 65 23.42 39.01 12.03
C SER A 65 22.84 38.50 10.69
N PRO A 66 23.60 38.48 9.58
CA PRO A 66 23.04 38.36 8.24
C PRO A 66 23.10 36.91 7.71
N GLU A 67 21.95 36.38 7.29
CA GLU A 67 21.90 35.25 6.34
C GLU A 67 21.04 35.65 5.13
N HIS A 68 21.63 35.50 3.96
CA HIS A 68 21.03 35.80 2.66
C HIS A 68 19.82 34.89 2.38
N TYR A 69 18.61 35.47 2.47
CA TYR A 69 17.39 34.90 1.91
C TYR A 69 17.15 35.44 0.50
N TRP A 70 16.91 34.52 -0.44
CA TRP A 70 16.26 34.78 -1.72
C TRP A 70 14.85 35.37 -1.48
N PRO A 71 14.39 36.39 -2.24
CA PRO A 71 13.09 37.00 -1.98
C PRO A 71 11.95 36.05 -2.37
N ARG A 72 11.12 35.68 -1.39
CA ARG A 72 9.75 35.23 -1.65
C ARG A 72 8.93 36.47 -2.01
N PHE A 73 8.38 36.51 -3.21
CA PHE A 73 7.38 37.50 -3.60
C PHE A 73 6.05 37.17 -2.91
N PRO A 74 5.48 38.06 -2.06
CA PRO A 74 4.07 38.04 -1.74
C PRO A 74 3.39 39.07 -2.64
N ASP A 75 2.69 38.61 -3.66
CA ASP A 75 1.42 39.18 -4.11
C ASP A 75 0.96 38.38 -5.32
N ALA A 76 -0.14 37.65 -5.14
CA ALA A 76 -0.88 37.07 -6.23
C ALA A 76 -1.39 38.23 -7.09
N LEU A 77 -0.74 38.45 -8.25
CA LEU A 77 -1.28 39.28 -9.31
C LEU A 77 -2.71 38.78 -9.59
N ARG A 78 -3.69 39.67 -9.44
CA ARG A 78 -5.09 39.41 -9.78
C ARG A 78 -5.15 38.86 -11.21
N PRO A 79 -5.84 37.73 -11.46
CA PRO A 79 -6.01 37.25 -12.82
C PRO A 79 -6.74 38.32 -13.64
N PHE A 80 -6.13 38.71 -14.76
CA PHE A 80 -6.77 39.50 -15.80
C PHE A 80 -7.95 38.69 -16.34
N VAL A 81 -9.18 39.21 -16.24
CA VAL A 81 -10.39 38.58 -16.76
C VAL A 81 -10.33 38.65 -18.30
N PRO A 82 -10.28 37.52 -19.02
CA PRO A 82 -10.37 37.54 -20.48
C PRO A 82 -11.76 38.03 -20.91
N TRP A 83 -11.80 38.87 -21.95
CA TRP A 83 -13.01 39.49 -22.50
C TRP A 83 -14.01 38.51 -23.15
N GLU A 84 -13.79 37.19 -23.08
CA GLU A 84 -14.61 36.17 -23.75
C GLU A 84 -15.93 35.83 -23.02
N GLN A 85 -16.23 36.44 -21.87
CA GLN A 85 -17.48 36.18 -21.14
C GLN A 85 -18.71 36.95 -21.66
N LEU A 86 -18.55 37.87 -22.62
CA LEU A 86 -19.68 38.68 -23.13
C LEU A 86 -20.48 38.03 -24.26
N GLU A 87 -20.02 36.92 -24.86
CA GLU A 87 -20.71 36.30 -26.02
C GLU A 87 -21.50 35.02 -25.68
N SER A 88 -21.49 34.56 -24.42
CA SER A 88 -22.15 33.31 -24.01
C SER A 88 -23.63 33.44 -23.60
N GLU A 89 -24.21 34.65 -23.62
CA GLU A 89 -25.58 34.86 -23.14
C GLU A 89 -26.68 34.37 -24.11
N GLU A 90 -26.39 34.14 -25.40
CA GLU A 90 -27.43 33.82 -26.40
C GLU A 90 -27.76 32.32 -26.58
N TYR A 91 -26.99 31.38 -26.03
CA TYR A 91 -27.13 29.94 -26.36
C TYR A 91 -27.62 29.02 -25.23
N ASN A 92 -28.27 29.55 -24.19
CA ASN A 92 -28.83 28.74 -23.09
C ASN A 92 -30.37 28.79 -23.04
N VAL A 93 -31.04 28.13 -23.99
CA VAL A 93 -32.50 28.19 -24.18
C VAL A 93 -33.30 27.23 -23.28
N HIS A 94 -32.68 26.42 -22.41
CA HIS A 94 -33.42 25.36 -21.69
C HIS A 94 -33.39 25.38 -20.15
N ALA A 95 -32.92 26.45 -19.49
CA ALA A 95 -33.04 26.59 -18.04
C ALA A 95 -33.65 27.94 -17.65
N SER A 96 -34.71 27.90 -16.83
CA SER A 96 -35.37 29.13 -16.38
C SER A 96 -34.39 30.01 -15.58
N PRO A 97 -34.49 31.35 -15.67
CA PRO A 97 -33.65 32.27 -14.90
C PRO A 97 -33.68 32.01 -13.37
N ARG A 98 -34.80 31.48 -12.87
CA ARG A 98 -34.99 31.09 -11.47
C ARG A 98 -34.16 29.85 -11.10
N GLN A 99 -34.15 28.82 -11.94
CA GLN A 99 -33.32 27.63 -11.73
C GLN A 99 -31.82 27.96 -11.79
N LYS A 100 -31.40 28.86 -12.70
CA LYS A 100 -30.01 29.35 -12.75
C LYS A 100 -29.60 30.09 -11.47
N ARG A 101 -30.47 30.96 -10.94
CA ARG A 101 -30.21 31.68 -9.68
C ARG A 101 -30.16 30.75 -8.47
N ASP A 102 -31.07 29.79 -8.38
CA ASP A 102 -31.10 28.83 -7.26
C ASP A 102 -29.89 27.89 -7.26
N ALA A 103 -29.45 27.42 -8.44
CA ALA A 103 -28.23 26.63 -8.59
C ALA A 103 -26.97 27.45 -8.25
N ASN A 104 -26.88 28.70 -8.71
CA ASN A 104 -25.75 29.57 -8.36
C ASN A 104 -25.72 29.93 -6.86
N ALA A 105 -26.87 30.07 -6.22
CA ALA A 105 -26.97 30.35 -4.78
C ALA A 105 -26.57 29.14 -3.90
N SER A 106 -26.89 27.90 -4.30
CA SER A 106 -26.45 26.70 -3.58
C SER A 106 -24.95 26.44 -3.78
N VAL A 107 -24.42 26.64 -4.98
CA VAL A 107 -22.97 26.58 -5.28
C VAL A 107 -22.18 27.57 -4.42
N TYR A 108 -22.68 28.81 -4.25
CA TYR A 108 -22.05 29.81 -3.39
C TYR A 108 -22.11 29.49 -1.87
N LYS A 109 -23.15 28.80 -1.40
CA LYS A 109 -23.23 28.31 -0.01
C LYS A 109 -22.28 27.13 0.23
N GLY A 110 -22.19 26.21 -0.73
CA GLY A 110 -21.29 25.04 -0.67
C GLY A 110 -19.81 25.41 -0.65
N LYS A 111 -19.38 26.42 -1.42
CA LYS A 111 -17.98 26.89 -1.52
C LYS A 111 -17.36 27.36 -0.20
N LYS A 112 -18.17 27.65 0.84
CA LYS A 112 -17.68 28.07 2.16
C LYS A 112 -17.51 26.91 3.15
N CYS A 113 -17.88 25.68 2.79
CA CYS A 113 -17.79 24.55 3.70
C CYS A 113 -16.36 24.13 4.01
N ARG A 114 -16.09 23.98 5.31
CA ARG A 114 -14.89 23.39 5.89
C ARG A 114 -15.32 22.31 6.89
N MET A 115 -14.37 21.47 7.32
CA MET A 115 -14.64 20.46 8.34
C MET A 115 -15.22 21.12 9.61
N GLU A 116 -14.70 22.28 10.00
CA GLU A 116 -15.13 23.00 11.21
C GLU A 116 -16.53 23.63 11.11
N SER A 117 -17.04 23.88 9.89
CA SER A 117 -18.31 24.61 9.68
C SER A 117 -19.46 23.72 9.22
N CYS A 118 -19.16 22.69 8.42
CA CYS A 118 -20.16 21.87 7.74
C CYS A 118 -20.18 20.40 8.19
N PHE A 119 -19.21 19.97 8.99
CA PHE A 119 -19.14 18.61 9.55
C PHE A 119 -19.31 18.64 11.07
N ASP A 120 -20.11 17.71 11.60
CA ASP A 120 -20.30 17.54 13.04
C ASP A 120 -19.40 16.42 13.59
N PHE A 121 -18.37 16.81 14.34
CA PHE A 121 -17.43 15.89 14.98
C PHE A 121 -18.00 15.16 16.19
N ALA A 122 -19.13 15.60 16.76
CA ALA A 122 -19.68 15.01 17.99
C ALA A 122 -20.09 13.54 17.78
N LEU A 123 -20.68 13.21 16.63
CA LEU A 123 -21.09 11.84 16.28
C LEU A 123 -19.89 10.88 16.25
N CYS A 124 -18.77 11.33 15.68
CA CYS A 124 -17.56 10.53 15.51
C CYS A 124 -16.78 10.36 16.82
N ARG A 125 -16.85 11.33 17.73
CA ARG A 125 -16.24 11.22 19.07
C ARG A 125 -16.95 10.21 19.96
N LYS A 126 -18.26 10.00 19.77
CA LYS A 126 -19.06 9.10 20.61
C LYS A 126 -18.83 7.62 20.28
N ASN A 127 -18.92 7.25 19.00
CA ASN A 127 -18.93 5.84 18.56
C ASN A 127 -17.73 5.48 17.66
N GLY A 128 -16.77 6.38 17.51
CA GLY A 128 -15.68 6.26 16.56
C GLY A 128 -16.11 6.59 15.12
N PHE A 129 -15.23 6.29 14.16
CA PHE A 129 -15.51 6.52 12.74
C PHE A 129 -16.26 5.32 12.15
N LYS A 130 -17.59 5.42 12.11
CA LYS A 130 -18.50 4.46 11.48
C LYS A 130 -19.30 5.10 10.35
N VAL A 131 -19.58 4.31 9.32
CA VAL A 131 -20.24 4.73 8.09
C VAL A 131 -21.54 3.94 7.92
N TYR A 132 -22.64 4.67 7.79
CA TYR A 132 -23.95 4.09 7.49
C TYR A 132 -24.28 4.30 6.01
N VAL A 133 -24.74 3.22 5.37
CA VAL A 133 -25.27 3.25 4.01
C VAL A 133 -26.78 3.19 4.10
N TYR A 134 -27.48 4.13 3.45
CA TYR A 134 -28.93 4.10 3.40
C TYR A 134 -29.45 2.78 2.78
N PRO A 135 -30.61 2.27 3.20
CA PRO A 135 -31.19 1.09 2.58
C PRO A 135 -31.57 1.38 1.12
N GLN A 136 -31.41 0.40 0.24
CA GLN A 136 -31.82 0.52 -1.16
C GLN A 136 -33.35 0.52 -1.26
N GLN A 137 -33.92 1.45 -2.04
CA GLN A 137 -35.36 1.53 -2.26
C GLN A 137 -35.81 0.49 -3.31
N LYS A 138 -36.98 -0.12 -3.09
CA LYS A 138 -37.53 -1.14 -4.00
C LYS A 138 -37.79 -0.53 -5.38
N GLY A 139 -37.28 -1.19 -6.43
CA GLY A 139 -37.50 -0.80 -7.83
C GLY A 139 -36.46 0.15 -8.42
N GLU A 140 -35.50 0.65 -7.62
CA GLU A 140 -34.42 1.50 -8.13
C GLU A 140 -33.26 0.67 -8.69
N LYS A 141 -32.92 0.92 -9.96
CA LYS A 141 -31.73 0.35 -10.61
C LYS A 141 -30.54 1.26 -10.31
N ILE A 142 -29.46 0.67 -9.81
CA ILE A 142 -28.17 1.33 -9.59
C ILE A 142 -27.14 0.80 -10.60
N ALA A 143 -26.18 1.64 -10.99
CA ALA A 143 -25.09 1.19 -11.84
C ALA A 143 -24.17 0.23 -11.07
N GLU A 144 -23.58 -0.74 -11.77
CA GLU A 144 -22.64 -1.70 -11.19
C GLU A 144 -21.46 -1.00 -10.49
N SER A 145 -20.96 0.11 -11.07
CA SER A 145 -19.91 0.92 -10.46
C SER A 145 -20.32 1.53 -9.11
N TYR A 146 -21.58 1.95 -8.96
CA TYR A 146 -22.07 2.47 -7.68
C TYR A 146 -22.31 1.35 -6.67
N GLN A 147 -22.85 0.22 -7.13
CA GLN A 147 -22.99 -0.98 -6.30
C GLN A 147 -21.64 -1.45 -5.75
N ASN A 148 -20.57 -1.39 -6.57
CA ASN A 148 -19.21 -1.71 -6.13
C ASN A 148 -18.69 -0.76 -5.05
N ILE A 149 -19.03 0.53 -5.10
CA ILE A 149 -18.71 1.49 -4.04
C ILE A 149 -19.45 1.13 -2.75
N LEU A 150 -20.76 0.91 -2.81
CA LEU A 150 -21.57 0.57 -1.63
C LEU A 150 -21.08 -0.75 -0.99
N ALA A 151 -20.84 -1.78 -1.79
CA ALA A 151 -20.33 -3.06 -1.33
C ALA A 151 -18.93 -2.94 -0.67
N ALA A 152 -18.06 -2.06 -1.19
CA ALA A 152 -16.77 -1.79 -0.57
C ALA A 152 -16.91 -1.11 0.81
N ILE A 153 -17.90 -0.22 0.98
CA ILE A 153 -18.19 0.39 2.28
C ILE A 153 -18.74 -0.67 3.24
N GLU A 154 -19.75 -1.42 2.82
CA GLU A 154 -20.43 -2.46 3.63
C GLU A 154 -19.48 -3.58 4.08
N GLY A 155 -18.52 -3.96 3.23
CA GLY A 155 -17.49 -4.95 3.55
C GLY A 155 -16.36 -4.42 4.45
N SER A 156 -16.30 -3.11 4.72
CA SER A 156 -15.21 -2.48 5.45
C SER A 156 -15.39 -2.50 6.97
N ARG A 157 -14.28 -2.28 7.70
CA ARG A 157 -14.28 -2.08 9.17
C ARG A 157 -15.08 -0.86 9.64
N PHE A 158 -15.42 0.03 8.72
CA PHE A 158 -16.15 1.26 9.01
C PHE A 158 -17.67 1.07 9.01
N TYR A 159 -18.18 0.03 8.36
CA TYR A 159 -19.62 -0.14 8.21
C TYR A 159 -20.35 -0.31 9.55
N THR A 160 -21.57 0.26 9.62
CA THR A 160 -22.58 -0.03 10.62
C THR A 160 -23.95 -0.08 9.97
N SER A 161 -24.78 -1.04 10.39
CA SER A 161 -26.20 -1.11 10.01
C SER A 161 -27.09 -0.24 10.90
N ASP A 162 -26.58 0.23 12.04
CA ASP A 162 -27.28 1.12 12.96
C ASP A 162 -26.89 2.58 12.67
N PRO A 163 -27.83 3.44 12.22
CA PRO A 163 -27.55 4.85 11.96
C PRO A 163 -27.22 5.64 13.23
N SER A 164 -27.61 5.19 14.42
CA SER A 164 -27.28 5.85 15.69
C SER A 164 -25.80 5.74 16.06
N GLN A 165 -25.12 4.74 15.50
CA GLN A 165 -23.68 4.51 15.67
C GLN A 165 -22.85 5.25 14.63
N ALA A 166 -23.47 5.78 13.57
CA ALA A 166 -22.77 6.33 12.43
C ALA A 166 -22.27 7.76 12.65
N CYS A 167 -21.06 8.00 12.16
CA CYS A 167 -20.42 9.30 12.06
C CYS A 167 -20.60 9.91 10.67
N LEU A 168 -20.63 9.06 9.63
CA LEU A 168 -20.73 9.45 8.23
C LEU A 168 -21.86 8.68 7.54
N PHE A 169 -22.58 9.34 6.64
CA PHE A 169 -23.74 8.78 5.93
C PHE A 169 -23.48 8.79 4.42
N VAL A 170 -23.83 7.69 3.75
CA VAL A 170 -23.68 7.52 2.29
C VAL A 170 -25.00 7.08 1.68
N LEU A 171 -25.44 7.81 0.65
CA LEU A 171 -26.71 7.57 -0.03
C LEU A 171 -26.72 6.22 -0.75
N SER A 172 -27.86 5.51 -0.76
CA SER A 172 -28.10 4.37 -1.65
C SER A 172 -28.51 4.79 -3.06
N LEU A 173 -28.84 6.07 -3.25
CA LEU A 173 -29.21 6.66 -4.54
C LEU A 173 -27.97 6.87 -5.40
N ASP A 174 -28.00 6.38 -6.64
CA ASP A 174 -26.88 6.52 -7.57
C ASP A 174 -26.65 8.00 -7.96
N THR A 175 -25.45 8.47 -7.63
CA THR A 175 -24.99 9.85 -7.82
C THR A 175 -23.78 9.93 -8.76
N LEU A 176 -23.33 8.78 -9.31
CA LEU A 176 -22.08 8.73 -10.07
C LEU A 176 -22.17 9.44 -11.40
N ASP A 177 -23.28 9.24 -12.12
CA ASP A 177 -23.47 9.77 -13.46
C ASP A 177 -24.58 10.82 -13.49
N ARG A 178 -24.17 12.07 -13.68
CA ARG A 178 -25.06 13.24 -13.78
C ARG A 178 -25.12 13.80 -15.20
N ASP A 179 -24.64 13.04 -16.18
CA ASP A 179 -24.87 13.32 -17.60
C ASP A 179 -26.32 12.96 -17.96
N GLN A 180 -27.12 13.94 -18.38
CA GLN A 180 -28.55 13.74 -18.67
C GLN A 180 -28.80 12.81 -19.86
N LEU A 181 -27.79 12.59 -20.71
CA LEU A 181 -27.85 11.65 -21.83
C LEU A 181 -27.46 10.23 -21.41
N SER A 182 -27.02 10.04 -20.18
CA SER A 182 -26.61 8.73 -19.67
C SER A 182 -27.84 7.87 -19.35
N PRO A 183 -27.82 6.57 -19.72
CA PRO A 183 -28.84 5.63 -19.27
C PRO A 183 -28.81 5.40 -17.75
N GLN A 184 -27.75 5.81 -17.06
CA GLN A 184 -27.58 5.69 -15.60
C GLN A 184 -28.05 6.95 -14.85
N TYR A 185 -28.54 7.96 -15.57
CA TYR A 185 -29.00 9.21 -14.97
C TYR A 185 -30.24 9.00 -14.09
N VAL A 186 -30.11 9.28 -12.79
CA VAL A 186 -31.25 9.23 -11.87
C VAL A 186 -32.06 10.52 -11.95
N HIS A 187 -33.29 10.41 -12.44
CA HIS A 187 -34.28 11.50 -12.47
C HIS A 187 -34.85 11.81 -11.08
N ASN A 188 -35.28 13.06 -10.87
CA ASN A 188 -35.88 13.54 -9.62
C ASN A 188 -35.02 13.28 -8.37
N LEU A 189 -33.69 13.23 -8.54
CA LEU A 189 -32.76 12.94 -7.46
C LEU A 189 -32.90 13.94 -6.30
N ARG A 190 -33.12 15.23 -6.60
CA ARG A 190 -33.33 16.28 -5.59
C ARG A 190 -34.48 15.94 -4.64
N SER A 191 -35.66 15.59 -5.15
CA SER A 191 -36.81 15.27 -4.31
C SER A 191 -36.60 13.96 -3.54
N LYS A 192 -35.94 12.97 -4.16
CA LYS A 192 -35.59 11.71 -3.49
C LYS A 192 -34.66 11.94 -2.31
N VAL A 193 -33.58 12.70 -2.48
CA VAL A 193 -32.65 13.03 -1.40
C VAL A 193 -33.34 13.83 -0.29
N GLN A 194 -34.16 14.82 -0.64
CA GLN A 194 -34.90 15.62 0.35
C GLN A 194 -35.93 14.82 1.15
N SER A 195 -36.42 13.70 0.61
CA SER A 195 -37.33 12.78 1.31
C SER A 195 -36.63 11.92 2.37
N LEU A 196 -35.29 11.87 2.36
CA LEU A 196 -34.52 11.07 3.31
C LEU A 196 -34.48 11.76 4.68
N HIS A 197 -35.11 11.14 5.67
CA HIS A 197 -35.20 11.64 7.04
C HIS A 197 -33.85 12.00 7.68
N LEU A 198 -32.77 11.27 7.36
CA LEU A 198 -31.44 11.52 7.93
C LEU A 198 -30.60 12.56 7.14
N TRP A 199 -31.08 13.08 5.99
CA TRP A 199 -30.25 13.89 5.08
C TRP A 199 -29.63 15.11 5.76
N ASN A 200 -30.33 15.72 6.74
CA ASN A 200 -29.83 16.82 7.57
C ASN A 200 -29.08 17.93 6.77
N ASN A 201 -29.67 18.33 5.65
CA ASN A 201 -29.08 19.29 4.71
C ASN A 201 -27.63 18.93 4.29
N GLY A 202 -27.33 17.64 4.13
CA GLY A 202 -26.03 17.09 3.75
C GLY A 202 -24.98 17.03 4.86
N ARG A 203 -25.26 17.51 6.09
CA ARG A 203 -24.27 17.47 7.17
C ARG A 203 -23.88 16.01 7.49
N ASN A 204 -22.58 15.73 7.57
CA ASN A 204 -22.00 14.39 7.74
C ASN A 204 -22.34 13.40 6.61
N HIS A 205 -22.70 13.89 5.42
CA HIS A 205 -22.90 13.04 4.25
C HIS A 205 -21.70 13.08 3.31
N LEU A 206 -21.45 11.95 2.66
CA LEU A 206 -20.48 11.81 1.58
C LEU A 206 -21.22 11.39 0.30
N VAL A 207 -21.02 12.18 -0.77
CA VAL A 207 -21.57 11.90 -2.10
C VAL A 207 -20.44 11.52 -3.05
N PHE A 208 -20.59 10.43 -3.79
CA PHE A 208 -19.65 10.01 -4.81
C PHE A 208 -20.10 10.50 -6.20
N ASN A 209 -19.19 11.03 -7.00
CA ASN A 209 -19.50 11.46 -8.37
C ASN A 209 -18.34 11.20 -9.32
N LEU A 210 -18.59 10.55 -10.46
CA LEU A 210 -17.57 10.28 -11.48
C LEU A 210 -17.77 11.12 -12.74
N TYR A 211 -19.03 11.33 -13.12
CA TYR A 211 -19.41 12.04 -14.33
C TYR A 211 -20.38 13.16 -13.95
N SER A 212 -20.01 14.39 -14.30
CA SER A 212 -20.88 15.57 -14.21
C SER A 212 -20.90 16.33 -15.50
N GLY A 213 -21.99 17.07 -15.72
CA GLY A 213 -22.16 17.88 -16.92
C GLY A 213 -22.48 17.05 -18.14
N THR A 214 -23.24 17.66 -19.03
CA THR A 214 -23.72 17.07 -20.28
C THR A 214 -23.12 17.86 -21.44
N TRP A 215 -23.05 17.26 -22.64
CA TRP A 215 -22.76 18.03 -23.85
C TRP A 215 -23.76 19.19 -24.01
N PRO A 216 -23.33 20.39 -24.44
CA PRO A 216 -21.98 20.75 -24.87
C PRO A 216 -21.04 21.24 -23.75
N ASP A 217 -21.58 21.62 -22.59
CA ASP A 217 -20.87 22.48 -21.62
C ASP A 217 -20.05 21.72 -20.57
N TYR A 218 -20.40 20.46 -20.27
CA TYR A 218 -19.70 19.62 -19.29
C TYR A 218 -19.45 20.28 -17.92
N THR A 219 -20.46 21.01 -17.43
CA THR A 219 -20.40 21.69 -16.13
C THR A 219 -20.09 20.73 -14.98
N GLU A 220 -19.44 21.23 -13.94
CA GLU A 220 -19.06 20.40 -12.79
C GLU A 220 -20.21 20.15 -11.80
N ASP A 221 -21.39 20.71 -12.07
CA ASP A 221 -22.58 20.57 -11.25
C ASP A 221 -23.06 19.11 -11.18
N VAL A 222 -23.37 18.68 -9.97
CA VAL A 222 -23.96 17.36 -9.69
C VAL A 222 -25.47 17.35 -9.92
N GLY A 223 -26.09 18.52 -10.18
CA GLY A 223 -27.48 18.65 -10.59
C GLY A 223 -28.50 18.51 -9.44
N PHE A 224 -28.05 18.66 -8.19
CA PHE A 224 -28.90 18.81 -7.00
C PHE A 224 -28.15 19.56 -5.88
N ASP A 225 -28.90 20.09 -4.91
CA ASP A 225 -28.31 20.77 -3.76
C ASP A 225 -27.73 19.76 -2.76
N ILE A 226 -26.40 19.70 -2.69
CA ILE A 226 -25.66 18.84 -1.74
C ILE A 226 -25.59 19.43 -0.33
N GLY A 227 -26.02 20.68 -0.13
CA GLY A 227 -25.96 21.36 1.16
C GLY A 227 -24.56 21.35 1.76
N HIS A 228 -24.44 20.75 2.94
CA HIS A 228 -23.20 20.60 3.71
C HIS A 228 -22.46 19.28 3.46
N ALA A 229 -22.86 18.48 2.46
CA ALA A 229 -22.21 17.20 2.19
C ALA A 229 -20.80 17.39 1.62
N MET A 230 -19.91 16.46 1.99
CA MET A 230 -18.62 16.29 1.34
C MET A 230 -18.81 15.62 -0.01
N LEU A 231 -17.94 15.97 -0.95
CA LEU A 231 -17.97 15.42 -2.30
C LEU A 231 -16.69 14.62 -2.58
N ALA A 232 -16.85 13.32 -2.84
CA ALA A 232 -15.82 12.47 -3.41
C ALA A 232 -15.98 12.46 -4.94
N LYS A 233 -15.25 13.32 -5.65
CA LYS A 233 -15.49 13.58 -7.07
C LYS A 233 -14.26 13.35 -7.95
N ALA A 234 -14.49 12.72 -9.09
CA ALA A 234 -13.51 12.64 -10.17
C ALA A 234 -13.55 13.89 -11.06
N SER A 235 -12.40 14.25 -11.61
CA SER A 235 -12.27 15.39 -12.54
C SER A 235 -12.68 16.74 -11.96
N ILE A 236 -12.56 16.94 -10.64
CA ILE A 236 -12.91 18.22 -9.99
C ILE A 236 -11.86 19.30 -10.27
N SER A 237 -12.31 20.50 -10.65
CA SER A 237 -11.44 21.66 -10.80
C SER A 237 -10.97 22.19 -9.46
N THR A 238 -9.73 22.68 -9.41
CA THR A 238 -9.17 23.42 -8.26
C THR A 238 -9.99 24.65 -7.89
N GLU A 239 -10.80 25.19 -8.80
CA GLU A 239 -11.68 26.35 -8.55
C GLU A 239 -12.96 26.00 -7.77
N ASN A 240 -13.41 24.75 -7.87
CA ASN A 240 -14.64 24.26 -7.23
C ASN A 240 -14.36 23.26 -6.10
N PHE A 241 -13.15 22.69 -6.05
CA PHE A 241 -12.70 21.82 -4.98
C PHE A 241 -12.62 22.57 -3.64
N ARG A 242 -13.21 22.00 -2.57
CA ARG A 242 -13.09 22.53 -1.20
C ARG A 242 -11.95 21.82 -0.48
N PRO A 243 -10.76 22.45 -0.34
CA PRO A 243 -9.58 21.77 0.18
C PRO A 243 -9.81 21.30 1.62
N LYS A 244 -9.34 20.09 1.95
CA LYS A 244 -9.52 19.46 3.27
C LYS A 244 -10.97 19.20 3.67
N PHE A 245 -11.91 19.31 2.75
CA PHE A 245 -13.33 18.99 2.96
C PHE A 245 -13.83 17.99 1.91
N ASP A 246 -13.64 18.29 0.62
CA ASP A 246 -13.88 17.35 -0.46
C ASP A 246 -12.74 16.35 -0.63
N VAL A 247 -12.96 15.29 -1.40
CA VAL A 247 -11.93 14.31 -1.76
C VAL A 247 -11.89 14.16 -3.27
N SER A 248 -10.74 14.50 -3.88
CA SER A 248 -10.53 14.18 -5.29
C SER A 248 -10.25 12.68 -5.44
N ILE A 249 -11.03 11.99 -6.29
CA ILE A 249 -10.91 10.56 -6.57
C ILE A 249 -10.59 10.34 -8.06
N PRO A 250 -9.97 9.21 -8.46
CA PRO A 250 -9.70 8.98 -9.87
C PRO A 250 -10.98 8.65 -10.64
N LEU A 251 -10.96 8.93 -11.94
CA LEU A 251 -11.98 8.45 -12.85
C LEU A 251 -11.70 6.98 -13.22
N PHE A 252 -12.61 6.08 -12.87
CA PHE A 252 -12.51 4.65 -13.18
C PHE A 252 -13.70 4.16 -14.02
N SER A 253 -13.44 3.19 -14.89
CA SER A 253 -14.44 2.59 -15.78
C SER A 253 -15.31 1.57 -15.05
N LYS A 254 -16.42 1.18 -15.68
CA LYS A 254 -17.27 0.08 -15.20
C LYS A 254 -16.52 -1.24 -15.04
N ASP A 255 -15.52 -1.48 -15.89
CA ASP A 255 -14.71 -2.70 -15.89
C ASP A 255 -13.57 -2.66 -14.85
N HIS A 256 -13.46 -1.58 -14.06
CA HIS A 256 -12.43 -1.49 -13.03
C HIS A 256 -12.73 -2.50 -11.90
N PRO A 257 -11.75 -3.31 -11.45
CA PRO A 257 -12.01 -4.39 -10.51
C PRO A 257 -12.65 -3.91 -9.20
N ARG A 258 -13.63 -4.65 -8.69
CA ARG A 258 -14.26 -4.36 -7.40
C ARG A 258 -13.26 -4.53 -6.25
N THR A 259 -12.62 -5.69 -6.15
CA THR A 259 -11.62 -6.08 -5.13
C THR A 259 -10.39 -6.70 -5.79
N GLY A 260 -9.23 -6.62 -5.14
CA GLY A 260 -8.02 -7.35 -5.54
C GLY A 260 -7.54 -7.20 -6.98
N GLY A 261 -7.74 -6.03 -7.61
CA GLY A 261 -7.45 -5.86 -9.03
C GLY A 261 -5.99 -6.04 -9.43
N ASP A 262 -5.76 -6.02 -10.75
CA ASP A 262 -4.51 -6.43 -11.39
C ASP A 262 -3.26 -5.81 -10.74
N LYS A 263 -2.23 -6.63 -10.58
CA LYS A 263 -0.89 -6.15 -10.19
C LYS A 263 -0.38 -5.15 -11.23
N GLY A 264 0.45 -4.23 -10.77
CA GLY A 264 1.17 -3.34 -11.66
C GLY A 264 2.07 -4.11 -12.62
N PHE A 265 2.37 -3.54 -13.79
CA PHE A 265 3.13 -4.22 -14.84
C PHE A 265 4.65 -4.26 -14.58
N LEU A 266 5.16 -3.58 -13.55
CA LEU A 266 6.58 -3.64 -13.17
C LEU A 266 6.89 -4.96 -12.46
N ARG A 267 6.98 -6.05 -13.23
CA ARG A 267 7.23 -7.40 -12.71
C ARG A 267 8.65 -7.60 -12.19
N PHE A 268 9.62 -6.85 -12.71
CA PHE A 268 11.02 -6.91 -12.31
C PHE A 268 11.60 -5.49 -12.25
N ASN A 269 12.32 -5.19 -11.17
CA ASN A 269 13.19 -4.01 -11.07
C ASN A 269 14.44 -4.21 -11.93
N THR A 270 14.28 -4.45 -13.23
CA THR A 270 15.40 -4.48 -14.17
C THR A 270 15.91 -3.04 -14.33
N ILE A 271 17.21 -2.85 -14.13
CA ILE A 271 17.87 -1.53 -14.18
C ILE A 271 18.90 -1.57 -15.33
N PRO A 272 18.81 -0.69 -16.36
CA PRO A 272 17.68 0.17 -16.71
C PRO A 272 16.61 -0.58 -17.56
N PRO A 273 15.31 -0.33 -17.34
CA PRO A 273 14.26 -0.93 -18.17
C PRO A 273 14.18 -0.20 -19.51
N LEU A 274 14.91 -0.67 -20.51
CA LEU A 274 14.85 -0.14 -21.88
C LEU A 274 13.45 -0.37 -22.46
N ARG A 275 12.72 0.72 -22.70
CA ARG A 275 11.39 0.72 -23.35
C ARG A 275 11.52 1.34 -24.74
N LYS A 276 10.75 0.83 -25.70
CA LYS A 276 10.81 1.26 -27.12
C LYS A 276 10.44 2.74 -27.29
N TYR A 277 9.38 3.18 -26.61
CA TYR A 277 8.84 4.53 -26.78
C TYR A 277 9.24 5.42 -25.59
N MET A 278 9.60 6.67 -25.90
CA MET A 278 9.83 7.69 -24.90
C MET A 278 8.50 8.23 -24.36
N LEU A 279 7.60 8.65 -25.25
CA LEU A 279 6.31 9.24 -24.90
C LEU A 279 5.20 8.68 -25.77
N VAL A 280 4.10 8.24 -25.14
CA VAL A 280 2.95 7.73 -25.89
C VAL A 280 1.61 8.34 -25.47
N PHE A 281 0.70 8.41 -26.42
CA PHE A 281 -0.72 8.66 -26.23
C PHE A 281 -1.51 7.96 -27.31
N LYS A 282 -2.65 7.39 -26.95
CA LYS A 282 -3.64 6.90 -27.91
C LYS A 282 -5.01 7.22 -27.35
N GLY A 283 -5.80 8.02 -28.05
CA GLY A 283 -7.12 8.43 -27.56
C GLY A 283 -8.00 9.11 -28.60
N LYS A 284 -9.15 9.62 -28.15
CA LYS A 284 -10.12 10.29 -29.03
C LYS A 284 -9.78 11.78 -29.18
N ARG A 285 -9.78 12.30 -30.39
CA ARG A 285 -9.76 13.75 -30.69
C ARG A 285 -11.19 14.23 -30.86
N TYR A 286 -11.59 15.20 -30.05
CA TYR A 286 -12.90 15.82 -30.17
C TYR A 286 -12.83 16.83 -31.30
N LEU A 287 -13.74 16.77 -32.28
CA LEU A 287 -13.75 17.69 -33.41
C LEU A 287 -14.41 19.04 -33.06
N THR A 288 -15.20 19.05 -31.98
CA THR A 288 -15.88 20.22 -31.44
C THR A 288 -15.94 20.12 -29.91
N GLY A 289 -16.02 21.28 -29.25
CA GLY A 289 -16.20 21.41 -27.81
C GLY A 289 -14.92 21.29 -26.97
N ILE A 290 -15.10 21.28 -25.65
CA ILE A 290 -14.03 21.36 -24.65
C ILE A 290 -13.05 20.19 -24.76
N GLY A 291 -11.75 20.50 -24.61
CA GLY A 291 -10.65 19.53 -24.67
C GLY A 291 -10.24 19.14 -26.09
N SER A 292 -10.86 19.73 -27.12
CA SER A 292 -10.50 19.58 -28.52
C SER A 292 -9.08 20.07 -28.78
N ASP A 293 -8.77 21.32 -28.41
CA ASP A 293 -7.56 22.02 -28.87
C ASP A 293 -6.26 21.32 -28.45
N THR A 294 -6.14 20.94 -27.17
CA THR A 294 -4.98 20.21 -26.65
C THR A 294 -4.75 18.91 -27.42
N ARG A 295 -5.82 18.14 -27.68
CA ARG A 295 -5.73 16.86 -28.42
C ARG A 295 -5.51 17.08 -29.91
N ASN A 296 -6.05 18.17 -30.45
CA ASN A 296 -5.89 18.57 -31.82
C ASN A 296 -4.46 18.94 -32.14
N ALA A 297 -3.71 19.50 -31.17
CA ALA A 297 -2.31 19.90 -31.30
C ALA A 297 -1.30 18.74 -31.17
N LEU A 298 -1.69 17.55 -30.69
CA LEU A 298 -0.75 16.44 -30.44
C LEU A 298 0.01 15.97 -31.69
N TYR A 299 -0.57 16.12 -32.88
CA TYR A 299 0.09 15.75 -34.13
C TYR A 299 1.36 16.56 -34.42
N HIS A 300 1.49 17.78 -33.87
CA HIS A 300 2.71 18.59 -34.00
C HIS A 300 3.88 18.02 -33.20
N VAL A 301 3.58 17.21 -32.18
CA VAL A 301 4.57 16.61 -31.28
C VAL A 301 4.90 15.16 -31.69
N HIS A 302 3.99 14.51 -32.41
CA HIS A 302 4.18 13.16 -32.93
C HIS A 302 5.31 13.09 -33.98
N ASN A 303 6.28 12.18 -33.80
CA ASN A 303 7.37 11.96 -34.76
C ASN A 303 7.37 10.56 -35.40
N GLY A 304 6.50 9.65 -34.96
CA GLY A 304 6.43 8.28 -35.51
C GLY A 304 7.56 7.34 -35.08
N GLU A 305 8.50 7.81 -34.25
CA GLU A 305 9.67 7.06 -33.80
C GLU A 305 9.54 6.71 -32.30
N ASP A 306 10.05 7.57 -31.42
CA ASP A 306 10.01 7.42 -29.96
C ASP A 306 8.86 8.22 -29.30
N VAL A 307 8.25 9.16 -30.02
CA VAL A 307 7.10 9.96 -29.57
C VAL A 307 5.86 9.65 -30.43
N VAL A 308 5.01 8.76 -29.90
CA VAL A 308 3.85 8.21 -30.61
C VAL A 308 2.55 8.72 -29.99
N LEU A 309 1.98 9.78 -30.57
CA LEU A 309 0.78 10.46 -30.07
C LEU A 309 -0.35 10.32 -31.09
N LEU A 310 -1.19 9.31 -30.90
CA LEU A 310 -2.20 8.89 -31.86
C LEU A 310 -3.60 9.33 -31.42
N THR A 311 -4.36 9.87 -32.36
CA THR A 311 -5.75 10.27 -32.13
C THR A 311 -6.71 9.64 -33.12
N THR A 312 -7.93 9.31 -32.68
CA THR A 312 -9.03 8.95 -33.59
C THR A 312 -10.15 9.99 -33.48
N CYS A 313 -10.75 10.35 -34.61
CA CYS A 313 -11.91 11.23 -34.63
C CYS A 313 -13.25 10.46 -34.62
N LYS A 314 -13.22 9.12 -34.58
CA LYS A 314 -14.41 8.26 -34.47
C LYS A 314 -15.04 8.39 -33.06
N HIS A 315 -15.86 9.42 -32.85
CA HIS A 315 -16.46 9.71 -31.55
C HIS A 315 -17.90 10.24 -31.59
N GLY A 316 -18.84 9.48 -31.01
CA GLY A 316 -20.27 9.81 -31.04
C GLY A 316 -20.94 9.33 -32.32
N LYS A 317 -22.24 9.57 -32.48
CA LYS A 317 -22.99 9.15 -33.68
C LYS A 317 -22.75 10.08 -34.88
N ASP A 318 -22.45 11.36 -34.61
CA ASP A 318 -22.35 12.41 -35.63
C ASP A 318 -20.92 12.77 -36.04
N TRP A 319 -19.90 11.98 -35.68
CA TRP A 319 -18.50 12.32 -35.97
C TRP A 319 -18.22 12.51 -37.45
N GLN A 320 -18.93 11.78 -38.32
CA GLN A 320 -18.82 11.90 -39.77
C GLN A 320 -19.26 13.28 -40.28
N LYS A 321 -20.22 13.93 -39.60
CA LYS A 321 -20.70 15.27 -39.97
C LYS A 321 -19.68 16.36 -39.67
N HIS A 322 -18.83 16.15 -38.66
CA HIS A 322 -17.79 17.09 -38.23
C HIS A 322 -16.40 16.72 -38.75
N LYS A 323 -16.31 15.72 -39.62
CA LYS A 323 -15.06 15.17 -40.13
C LYS A 323 -14.23 16.27 -40.81
N ASP A 324 -13.02 16.48 -40.33
CA ASP A 324 -12.06 17.38 -40.96
C ASP A 324 -11.15 16.64 -41.96
N SER A 325 -10.28 17.39 -42.64
CA SER A 325 -9.35 16.84 -43.64
C SER A 325 -8.29 15.90 -43.05
N ARG A 326 -8.03 15.92 -41.74
CA ARG A 326 -7.01 15.08 -41.08
C ARG A 326 -7.55 13.75 -40.58
N CYS A 327 -8.86 13.65 -40.37
CA CYS A 327 -9.54 12.48 -39.81
C CYS A 327 -9.14 11.14 -40.45
N ASP A 328 -9.04 11.05 -41.78
CA ASP A 328 -8.73 9.78 -42.45
C ASP A 328 -7.30 9.33 -42.15
N ARG A 329 -6.34 10.26 -42.19
CA ARG A 329 -4.95 10.01 -41.84
C ARG A 329 -4.81 9.65 -40.36
N ASP A 330 -5.44 10.42 -39.48
CA ASP A 330 -5.44 10.19 -38.03
C ASP A 330 -5.96 8.78 -37.71
N ASN A 331 -7.06 8.35 -38.33
CA ASN A 331 -7.64 7.02 -38.14
C ASN A 331 -6.75 5.90 -38.70
N ALA A 332 -6.15 6.10 -39.88
CA ALA A 332 -5.24 5.12 -40.47
C ALA A 332 -3.99 4.91 -39.59
N GLU A 333 -3.38 5.98 -39.08
CA GLU A 333 -2.27 5.88 -38.12
C GLU A 333 -2.72 5.27 -36.79
N TYR A 334 -3.91 5.62 -36.31
CA TYR A 334 -4.47 5.06 -35.10
C TYR A 334 -4.65 3.53 -35.20
N GLU A 335 -5.02 2.97 -36.35
CA GLU A 335 -5.24 1.53 -36.49
C GLU A 335 -3.95 0.70 -36.53
N LYS A 336 -2.78 1.31 -36.78
CA LYS A 336 -1.48 0.62 -36.88
C LYS A 336 -0.91 0.11 -35.55
N TYR A 337 -1.34 0.67 -34.42
CA TYR A 337 -0.72 0.43 -33.11
C TYR A 337 -1.70 -0.22 -32.12
N ASP A 338 -1.29 -1.33 -31.50
CA ASP A 338 -2.01 -1.89 -30.35
C ASP A 338 -1.89 -0.98 -29.13
N TYR A 339 -3.01 -0.76 -28.43
CA TYR A 339 -3.05 0.13 -27.29
C TYR A 339 -2.24 -0.39 -26.10
N ARG A 340 -2.38 -1.69 -25.77
CA ARG A 340 -1.77 -2.28 -24.58
C ARG A 340 -0.27 -2.42 -24.77
N GLU A 341 0.16 -2.91 -25.92
CA GLU A 341 1.57 -3.04 -26.28
C GLU A 341 2.28 -1.68 -26.20
N MET A 342 1.68 -0.65 -26.80
CA MET A 342 2.23 0.70 -26.79
C MET A 342 2.37 1.25 -25.36
N LEU A 343 1.34 1.11 -24.53
CA LEU A 343 1.33 1.59 -23.15
C LEU A 343 2.37 0.85 -22.27
N HIS A 344 2.49 -0.47 -22.41
CA HIS A 344 3.44 -1.29 -21.65
C HIS A 344 4.90 -1.07 -22.09
N ASN A 345 5.13 -0.59 -23.32
CA ASN A 345 6.46 -0.38 -23.89
C ASN A 345 6.86 1.10 -23.98
N ALA A 346 6.20 1.98 -23.21
CA ALA A 346 6.50 3.41 -23.13
C ALA A 346 7.07 3.86 -21.78
N THR A 347 8.04 4.76 -21.79
CA THR A 347 8.61 5.32 -20.54
C THR A 347 7.65 6.33 -19.91
N PHE A 348 7.14 7.26 -20.72
CA PHE A 348 6.19 8.29 -20.32
C PHE A 348 4.86 8.14 -21.06
N CYS A 349 3.75 8.44 -20.38
CA CYS A 349 2.41 8.37 -20.95
C CYS A 349 1.74 9.72 -20.78
N LEU A 350 1.38 10.36 -21.90
CA LEU A 350 0.68 11.63 -21.85
C LEU A 350 -0.75 11.42 -21.35
N VAL A 351 -1.16 12.23 -20.38
CA VAL A 351 -2.51 12.23 -19.81
C VAL A 351 -3.13 13.61 -20.09
N PRO A 352 -3.55 13.88 -21.34
CA PRO A 352 -4.18 15.14 -21.69
C PRO A 352 -5.64 15.19 -21.26
N ARG A 353 -6.13 16.38 -20.94
CA ARG A 353 -7.54 16.62 -20.61
C ARG A 353 -8.48 15.98 -21.64
N GLY A 354 -9.61 15.48 -21.16
CA GLY A 354 -10.72 15.01 -21.98
C GLY A 354 -11.75 16.11 -22.19
N ARG A 355 -13.02 15.71 -22.43
CA ARG A 355 -14.17 16.62 -22.28
C ARG A 355 -14.37 17.08 -20.83
N ARG A 356 -13.87 16.29 -19.88
CA ARG A 356 -13.70 16.62 -18.46
C ARG A 356 -12.20 16.68 -18.14
N LEU A 357 -11.84 17.25 -16.99
CA LEU A 357 -10.44 17.42 -16.57
C LEU A 357 -9.70 16.08 -16.38
N GLY A 358 -10.34 15.09 -15.76
CA GLY A 358 -9.78 13.76 -15.56
C GLY A 358 -10.00 12.84 -16.78
N SER A 359 -9.09 11.87 -16.95
CA SER A 359 -9.17 10.86 -18.01
C SER A 359 -8.83 9.47 -17.47
N PHE A 360 -9.44 8.42 -18.03
CA PHE A 360 -9.08 7.02 -17.74
C PHE A 360 -7.58 6.73 -18.00
N ARG A 361 -6.95 7.48 -18.92
CA ARG A 361 -5.50 7.40 -19.21
C ARG A 361 -4.64 7.53 -17.95
N PHE A 362 -5.12 8.24 -16.94
CA PHE A 362 -4.43 8.40 -15.67
C PHE A 362 -4.20 7.06 -14.97
N LEU A 363 -5.26 6.28 -14.73
CA LEU A 363 -5.15 4.98 -14.05
C LEU A 363 -4.41 3.96 -14.90
N GLU A 364 -4.59 3.98 -16.22
CA GLU A 364 -3.94 3.05 -17.13
C GLU A 364 -2.42 3.28 -17.20
N ALA A 365 -1.98 4.55 -17.19
CA ALA A 365 -0.56 4.88 -17.10
C ALA A 365 0.04 4.35 -15.79
N LEU A 366 -0.67 4.53 -14.67
CA LEU A 366 -0.23 4.03 -13.37
C LEU A 366 -0.08 2.51 -13.36
N GLN A 367 -1.09 1.78 -13.85
CA GLN A 367 -1.06 0.31 -13.95
C GLN A 367 0.12 -0.18 -14.80
N ALA A 368 0.38 0.48 -15.95
CA ALA A 368 1.42 0.07 -16.90
C ALA A 368 2.86 0.41 -16.48
N ALA A 369 3.06 1.01 -15.29
CA ALA A 369 4.34 1.55 -14.84
C ALA A 369 4.91 2.57 -15.82
N CYS A 370 4.03 3.31 -16.49
CA CYS A 370 4.37 4.35 -17.46
C CYS A 370 4.20 5.70 -16.76
N VAL A 371 5.27 6.50 -16.68
CA VAL A 371 5.25 7.73 -15.89
C VAL A 371 4.24 8.70 -16.49
N PRO A 372 3.17 9.06 -15.76
CA PRO A 372 2.14 9.95 -16.30
C PRO A 372 2.71 11.37 -16.48
N VAL A 373 2.54 11.91 -17.68
CA VAL A 373 2.79 13.32 -18.00
C VAL A 373 1.43 14.00 -18.04
N MET A 374 1.10 14.70 -16.95
CA MET A 374 -0.20 15.34 -16.75
C MET A 374 -0.28 16.59 -17.62
N LEU A 375 -1.32 16.68 -18.44
CA LEU A 375 -1.59 17.84 -19.30
C LEU A 375 -3.07 18.23 -19.19
N SER A 376 -3.45 18.65 -17.98
CA SER A 376 -4.82 19.02 -17.61
C SER A 376 -4.77 20.13 -16.56
N ASN A 377 -4.72 21.39 -17.01
CA ASN A 377 -4.56 22.55 -16.14
C ASN A 377 -5.80 22.71 -15.23
N GLY A 378 -5.57 23.01 -13.95
CA GLY A 378 -6.64 23.21 -12.97
C GLY A 378 -7.31 21.92 -12.47
N TRP A 379 -6.80 20.73 -12.82
CA TRP A 379 -7.31 19.48 -12.24
C TRP A 379 -6.71 19.22 -10.85
N GLU A 380 -7.55 19.07 -9.83
CA GLU A 380 -7.12 18.53 -8.54
C GLU A 380 -6.88 17.01 -8.67
N LEU A 381 -5.61 16.58 -8.64
CA LEU A 381 -5.27 15.16 -8.83
C LEU A 381 -5.85 14.29 -7.70
N PRO A 382 -6.12 13.00 -7.97
CA PRO A 382 -6.70 12.12 -6.97
C PRO A 382 -5.87 12.05 -5.69
N PHE A 383 -6.52 12.24 -4.54
CA PHE A 383 -5.91 12.20 -3.21
C PHE A 383 -4.69 13.12 -3.02
N SER A 384 -4.59 14.25 -3.74
CA SER A 384 -3.44 15.19 -3.66
C SER A 384 -3.17 15.75 -2.26
N GLU A 385 -4.14 15.70 -1.36
CA GLU A 385 -3.93 16.07 0.05
C GLU A 385 -2.92 15.15 0.76
N VAL A 386 -2.85 13.88 0.37
CA VAL A 386 -2.02 12.86 1.02
C VAL A 386 -0.97 12.23 0.10
N ILE A 387 -1.18 12.22 -1.21
CA ILE A 387 -0.23 11.72 -2.21
C ILE A 387 0.63 12.87 -2.73
N ASP A 388 1.95 12.70 -2.68
CA ASP A 388 2.90 13.62 -3.32
C ASP A 388 3.13 13.25 -4.78
N TRP A 389 2.35 13.87 -5.67
CA TRP A 389 2.40 13.60 -7.10
C TRP A 389 3.74 13.96 -7.76
N ASN A 390 4.58 14.80 -7.15
CA ASN A 390 5.92 15.11 -7.66
C ASN A 390 6.88 13.91 -7.60
N GLN A 391 6.51 12.87 -6.83
CA GLN A 391 7.26 11.62 -6.73
C GLN A 391 6.80 10.56 -7.74
N ALA A 392 5.69 10.77 -8.46
CA ALA A 392 5.11 9.77 -9.36
C ALA A 392 4.78 10.28 -10.77
N ALA A 393 4.61 11.60 -10.95
CA ALA A 393 4.15 12.19 -12.20
C ALA A 393 5.02 13.37 -12.65
N VAL A 394 4.97 13.68 -13.94
CA VAL A 394 5.48 14.94 -14.51
C VAL A 394 4.28 15.84 -14.78
N ILE A 395 4.23 17.02 -14.17
CA ILE A 395 3.12 17.96 -14.36
C ILE A 395 3.52 18.97 -15.44
N GLY A 396 2.77 18.97 -16.55
CA GLY A 396 2.98 19.88 -17.68
C GLY A 396 1.86 20.92 -17.79
N ASP A 397 2.20 22.10 -18.31
CA ASP A 397 1.24 23.13 -18.66
C ASP A 397 0.70 22.88 -20.08
N GLU A 398 -0.63 22.90 -20.26
CA GLU A 398 -1.27 22.76 -21.57
C GLU A 398 -0.70 23.71 -22.64
N ARG A 399 -0.27 24.91 -22.24
CA ARG A 399 0.31 25.94 -23.13
C ARG A 399 1.71 25.58 -23.62
N LEU A 400 2.40 24.66 -22.95
CA LEU A 400 3.79 24.28 -23.23
C LEU A 400 3.89 22.89 -23.87
N LEU A 401 2.81 22.40 -24.50
CA LEU A 401 2.76 21.08 -25.14
C LEU A 401 3.98 20.77 -26.03
N LEU A 402 4.44 21.74 -26.83
CA LEU A 402 5.59 21.56 -27.73
C LEU A 402 6.93 21.36 -27.01
N GLN A 403 7.04 21.77 -25.75
CA GLN A 403 8.26 21.62 -24.93
C GLN A 403 8.29 20.29 -24.16
N ILE A 404 7.17 19.55 -24.11
CA ILE A 404 7.10 18.28 -23.36
C ILE A 404 8.21 17.28 -23.78
N PRO A 405 8.52 17.07 -25.08
CA PRO A 405 9.58 16.13 -25.47
C PRO A 405 10.97 16.51 -24.95
N SER A 406 11.34 17.79 -24.95
CA SER A 406 12.64 18.22 -24.42
C SER A 406 12.68 18.09 -22.90
N THR A 407 11.59 18.45 -22.21
CA THR A 407 11.46 18.31 -20.76
C THR A 407 11.64 16.86 -20.31
N ILE A 408 10.90 15.90 -20.88
CA ILE A 408 10.99 14.50 -20.44
C ILE A 408 12.34 13.85 -20.80
N ARG A 409 12.97 14.27 -21.92
CA ARG A 409 14.31 13.78 -22.31
C ARG A 409 15.42 14.28 -21.38
N SER A 410 15.19 15.39 -20.67
CA SER A 410 16.13 15.91 -19.67
C SER A 410 16.10 15.15 -18.33
N ILE A 411 15.09 14.30 -18.10
CA ILE A 411 14.96 13.55 -16.84
C ILE A 411 15.92 12.37 -16.84
N HIS A 412 16.78 12.31 -15.82
CA HIS A 412 17.78 11.26 -15.69
C HIS A 412 17.17 9.89 -15.33
N GLN A 413 17.87 8.80 -15.67
CA GLN A 413 17.34 7.43 -15.60
C GLN A 413 17.02 6.96 -14.17
N ASP A 414 17.78 7.42 -13.18
CA ASP A 414 17.52 7.13 -11.76
C ASP A 414 16.20 7.75 -11.29
N LYS A 415 15.92 9.00 -11.70
CA LYS A 415 14.65 9.67 -11.42
C LYS A 415 13.49 8.99 -12.16
N ILE A 416 13.69 8.56 -13.40
CA ILE A 416 12.68 7.76 -14.13
C ILE A 416 12.36 6.47 -13.38
N LEU A 417 13.38 5.73 -12.90
CA LEU A 417 13.18 4.53 -12.12
C LEU A 417 12.40 4.81 -10.83
N ALA A 418 12.75 5.87 -10.10
CA ALA A 418 12.05 6.27 -8.89
C ALA A 418 10.57 6.64 -9.15
N LEU A 419 10.29 7.42 -10.21
CA LEU A 419 8.92 7.78 -10.63
C LEU A 419 8.09 6.53 -10.96
N ARG A 420 8.70 5.53 -11.63
CA ARG A 420 8.03 4.28 -12.00
C ARG A 420 7.77 3.39 -10.80
N GLN A 421 8.71 3.28 -9.87
CA GLN A 421 8.51 2.55 -8.62
C GLN A 421 7.40 3.18 -7.79
N GLN A 422 7.40 4.52 -7.66
CA GLN A 422 6.35 5.23 -6.94
C GLN A 422 4.98 5.06 -7.61
N THR A 423 4.93 5.16 -8.94
CA THR A 423 3.71 4.90 -9.73
C THR A 423 3.11 3.52 -9.41
N GLN A 424 3.94 2.49 -9.33
CA GLN A 424 3.49 1.13 -9.04
C GLN A 424 3.06 0.94 -7.60
N PHE A 425 3.80 1.53 -6.66
CA PHE A 425 3.38 1.59 -5.26
C PHE A 425 1.99 2.23 -5.14
N LEU A 426 1.77 3.39 -5.74
CA LEU A 426 0.48 4.09 -5.66
C LEU A 426 -0.66 3.29 -6.32
N TRP A 427 -0.40 2.67 -7.48
CA TRP A 427 -1.36 1.77 -8.12
C TRP A 427 -1.78 0.65 -7.16
N GLU A 428 -0.80 -0.07 -6.62
CA GLU A 428 -1.05 -1.21 -5.75
C GLU A 428 -1.61 -0.81 -4.37
N ALA A 429 -1.27 0.36 -3.84
CA ALA A 429 -1.75 0.79 -2.53
C ALA A 429 -3.17 1.36 -2.59
N TYR A 430 -3.51 2.13 -3.64
CA TYR A 430 -4.69 3.00 -3.61
C TYR A 430 -5.63 2.91 -4.81
N PHE A 431 -5.15 2.43 -5.96
CA PHE A 431 -5.89 2.58 -7.23
C PHE A 431 -6.22 1.28 -7.96
N SER A 432 -5.75 0.12 -7.50
CA SER A 432 -5.94 -1.13 -8.24
C SER A 432 -7.37 -1.68 -8.17
N SER A 433 -8.24 -1.15 -7.33
CA SER A 433 -9.65 -1.55 -7.23
C SER A 433 -10.54 -0.43 -6.70
N VAL A 434 -11.84 -0.54 -6.97
CA VAL A 434 -12.88 0.36 -6.40
C VAL A 434 -12.81 0.35 -4.87
N GLU A 435 -12.62 -0.82 -4.27
CA GLU A 435 -12.44 -0.97 -2.82
C GLU A 435 -11.30 -0.11 -2.28
N LYS A 436 -10.11 -0.12 -2.91
CA LYS A 436 -8.98 0.70 -2.43
C LYS A 436 -9.26 2.18 -2.56
N ILE A 437 -9.91 2.62 -3.63
CA ILE A 437 -10.29 4.03 -3.83
C ILE A 437 -11.26 4.48 -2.73
N VAL A 438 -12.26 3.65 -2.42
CA VAL A 438 -13.25 3.93 -1.37
C VAL A 438 -12.61 3.92 0.01
N LEU A 439 -11.83 2.90 0.36
CA LEU A 439 -11.15 2.83 1.65
C LEU A 439 -10.17 3.98 1.83
N THR A 440 -9.43 4.37 0.79
CA THR A 440 -8.54 5.54 0.83
C THR A 440 -9.32 6.82 1.11
N THR A 441 -10.48 7.00 0.46
CA THR A 441 -11.38 8.13 0.71
C THR A 441 -11.83 8.18 2.18
N LEU A 442 -12.23 7.04 2.74
CA LEU A 442 -12.70 6.93 4.12
C LEU A 442 -11.56 7.17 5.13
N GLU A 443 -10.36 6.66 4.87
CA GLU A 443 -9.18 6.87 5.71
C GLU A 443 -8.72 8.32 5.73
N ILE A 444 -8.76 9.03 4.58
CA ILE A 444 -8.49 10.48 4.52
C ILE A 444 -9.50 11.25 5.38
N ILE A 445 -10.79 10.91 5.29
CA ILE A 445 -11.82 11.54 6.13
C ILE A 445 -11.58 11.22 7.61
N GLN A 446 -11.20 9.99 7.95
CA GLN A 446 -10.87 9.59 9.32
C GLN A 446 -9.69 10.42 9.87
N ASP A 447 -8.64 10.62 9.08
CA ASP A 447 -7.47 11.43 9.46
C ASP A 447 -7.84 12.90 9.70
N ARG A 448 -8.79 13.46 8.93
CA ARG A 448 -9.33 14.82 9.15
C ARG A 448 -10.11 14.95 10.47
N ILE A 449 -10.79 13.89 10.88
CA ILE A 449 -11.57 13.83 12.12
C ILE A 449 -10.65 13.67 13.33
N PHE A 450 -9.69 12.76 13.26
CA PHE A 450 -8.77 12.43 14.34
C PHE A 450 -7.36 12.97 14.09
N LYS A 451 -7.25 14.30 13.91
CA LYS A 451 -5.98 14.99 13.56
C LYS A 451 -4.79 14.60 14.45
N HIS A 452 -5.03 14.38 15.74
CA HIS A 452 -4.00 14.05 16.75
C HIS A 452 -3.30 12.69 16.54
N ILE A 453 -3.93 11.77 15.81
CA ILE A 453 -3.33 10.48 15.42
C ILE A 453 -3.24 10.32 13.89
N SER A 454 -3.52 11.36 13.12
CA SER A 454 -3.56 11.27 11.65
C SER A 454 -2.26 10.75 11.04
N ARG A 455 -2.38 10.00 9.94
CA ARG A 455 -1.21 9.52 9.21
C ARG A 455 -0.48 10.68 8.55
N ASN A 456 0.85 10.67 8.65
CA ASN A 456 1.68 11.66 7.99
C ASN A 456 1.91 11.32 6.50
N SER A 457 2.47 12.29 5.76
CA SER A 457 2.78 12.12 4.33
C SER A 457 3.72 10.93 4.04
N LEU A 458 4.63 10.57 4.96
CA LEU A 458 5.52 9.43 4.77
C LEU A 458 4.72 8.11 4.69
N ILE A 459 3.75 7.92 5.60
CA ILE A 459 2.88 6.73 5.61
C ILE A 459 2.08 6.61 4.31
N TRP A 460 1.59 7.73 3.78
CA TRP A 460 0.82 7.75 2.53
C TRP A 460 1.67 7.53 1.27
N ASN A 461 2.98 7.76 1.33
CA ASN A 461 3.87 7.73 0.16
C ASN A 461 4.97 6.67 0.23
N LYS A 462 4.94 5.77 1.22
CA LYS A 462 5.88 4.65 1.37
C LYS A 462 5.13 3.34 1.67
N HIS A 463 5.76 2.22 1.33
CA HIS A 463 5.25 0.90 1.71
C HIS A 463 5.08 0.79 3.23
N PRO A 464 4.01 0.15 3.72
CA PRO A 464 2.98 -0.58 2.97
C PRO A 464 1.80 0.30 2.47
N GLY A 465 1.85 1.61 2.74
CA GLY A 465 0.78 2.57 2.47
C GLY A 465 -0.19 2.73 3.65
N GLY A 466 -0.94 3.83 3.63
CA GLY A 466 -1.88 4.23 4.68
C GLY A 466 -2.99 3.24 5.01
N LEU A 467 -3.39 2.34 4.10
CA LEU A 467 -4.45 1.36 4.37
C LEU A 467 -4.03 0.30 5.41
N PHE A 468 -2.75 -0.03 5.51
CA PHE A 468 -2.24 -1.07 6.42
C PHE A 468 -1.53 -0.53 7.67
N VAL A 469 -1.41 0.79 7.79
CA VAL A 469 -0.83 1.47 8.95
C VAL A 469 -1.98 2.09 9.73
N LEU A 470 -2.41 1.44 10.80
CA LEU A 470 -3.54 1.88 11.60
C LEU A 470 -3.06 2.91 12.64
N PRO A 471 -3.49 4.18 12.57
CA PRO A 471 -3.02 5.23 13.45
C PRO A 471 -3.40 5.04 14.92
N GLN A 472 -4.39 4.18 15.18
CA GLN A 472 -4.83 3.82 16.52
C GLN A 472 -3.81 2.92 17.26
N TYR A 473 -2.86 2.33 16.53
CA TYR A 473 -1.79 1.51 17.13
C TYR A 473 -0.69 2.36 17.76
N SER A 474 -0.13 3.28 16.97
CA SER A 474 0.89 4.22 17.44
C SER A 474 1.00 5.42 16.50
N SER A 475 1.34 6.58 17.06
CA SER A 475 1.71 7.78 16.30
C SER A 475 3.21 7.84 15.97
N TYR A 476 4.02 6.99 16.61
CA TYR A 476 5.46 6.91 16.36
C TYR A 476 5.77 5.89 15.28
N LEU A 477 6.42 6.34 14.20
CA LEU A 477 6.75 5.51 13.05
C LEU A 477 7.69 4.34 13.41
N GLY A 478 8.54 4.51 14.41
CA GLY A 478 9.47 3.48 14.87
C GLY A 478 8.81 2.31 15.59
N ASP A 479 7.49 2.32 15.79
CA ASP A 479 6.73 1.16 16.30
C ASP A 479 6.21 0.24 15.19
N PHE A 480 6.39 0.64 13.92
CA PHE A 480 6.02 -0.18 12.76
C PHE A 480 7.28 -0.77 12.10
N PRO A 481 7.29 -2.07 11.78
CA PRO A 481 8.50 -2.75 11.34
C PRO A 481 9.01 -2.26 9.98
N TYR A 482 8.15 -1.63 9.18
CA TYR A 482 8.44 -1.20 7.81
C TYR A 482 9.37 0.03 7.74
N TYR A 483 9.40 0.84 8.81
CA TYR A 483 10.09 2.14 8.79
C TYR A 483 11.47 2.13 9.44
N TYR A 484 11.92 0.98 9.98
CA TYR A 484 13.19 0.91 10.72
C TYR A 484 14.36 1.35 9.85
N ALA A 485 14.44 0.82 8.62
CA ALA A 485 15.49 1.19 7.67
C ALA A 485 15.44 2.68 7.29
N ASN A 486 14.24 3.23 7.06
CA ASN A 486 14.08 4.65 6.71
C ASN A 486 14.48 5.59 7.84
N LEU A 487 14.29 5.17 9.09
CA LEU A 487 14.61 5.94 10.29
C LEU A 487 16.03 5.66 10.80
N GLY A 488 16.78 4.74 10.18
CA GLY A 488 18.08 4.29 10.69
C GLY A 488 18.01 3.56 12.03
N LEU A 489 16.83 3.04 12.39
CA LEU A 489 16.60 2.30 13.63
C LEU A 489 16.98 0.83 13.45
N LYS A 490 17.43 0.20 14.54
CA LYS A 490 17.62 -1.25 14.63
C LYS A 490 16.47 -1.85 15.44
N PRO A 491 15.97 -3.05 15.08
CA PRO A 491 15.01 -3.75 15.93
C PRO A 491 15.56 -3.95 17.35
N PRO A 492 14.71 -3.88 18.39
CA PRO A 492 15.12 -4.19 19.75
C PRO A 492 15.78 -5.57 19.88
N SER A 493 16.64 -5.72 20.89
CA SER A 493 17.45 -6.93 21.08
C SER A 493 16.76 -8.04 21.89
N LYS A 494 15.45 -7.96 22.10
CA LYS A 494 14.70 -8.95 22.88
C LYS A 494 13.38 -9.33 22.23
N PHE A 495 12.89 -10.52 22.55
CA PHE A 495 11.58 -11.03 22.14
C PHE A 495 10.75 -11.54 23.33
N THR A 496 9.44 -11.64 23.12
CA THR A 496 8.48 -12.30 24.01
C THR A 496 8.09 -13.60 23.36
N ALA A 497 8.22 -14.71 24.08
CA ALA A 497 7.73 -16.00 23.60
C ALA A 497 6.26 -16.17 23.99
N VAL A 498 5.44 -16.65 23.06
CA VAL A 498 4.03 -16.98 23.28
C VAL A 498 3.86 -18.46 22.96
N ILE A 499 3.64 -19.27 24.00
CA ILE A 499 3.42 -20.72 23.88
C ILE A 499 1.94 -20.98 24.02
N HIS A 500 1.34 -21.58 23.00
CA HIS A 500 -0.08 -21.96 23.03
C HIS A 500 -0.23 -23.36 23.61
N ALA A 501 -0.81 -23.45 24.81
CA ALA A 501 -1.02 -24.70 25.53
C ALA A 501 -2.49 -25.12 25.47
N VAL A 502 -2.76 -26.31 24.95
CA VAL A 502 -4.11 -26.89 24.80
C VAL A 502 -4.27 -28.21 25.55
N THR A 503 -3.16 -28.83 25.98
CA THR A 503 -3.19 -30.05 26.78
C THR A 503 -2.85 -29.81 28.25
N PRO A 504 -3.40 -30.62 29.17
CA PRO A 504 -3.08 -30.50 30.58
C PRO A 504 -1.63 -30.91 30.85
N LEU A 505 -1.04 -30.28 31.85
CA LEU A 505 0.31 -30.58 32.30
C LEU A 505 0.26 -31.75 33.29
N VAL A 506 0.69 -32.93 32.85
CA VAL A 506 0.62 -34.19 33.61
C VAL A 506 2.00 -34.75 33.96
N SER A 507 3.06 -34.35 33.26
CA SER A 507 4.41 -34.86 33.50
C SER A 507 5.49 -33.82 33.23
N GLN A 508 6.53 -33.81 34.07
CA GLN A 508 7.74 -33.00 33.91
C GLN A 508 8.52 -33.33 32.62
N SER A 509 8.26 -34.49 32.01
CA SER A 509 8.91 -34.91 30.75
C SER A 509 8.21 -34.40 29.48
N GLN A 510 7.07 -33.71 29.61
CA GLN A 510 6.30 -33.23 28.45
C GLN A 510 7.09 -32.23 27.59
N PRO A 511 6.90 -32.23 26.25
CA PRO A 511 7.62 -31.34 25.33
C PRO A 511 7.53 -29.86 25.71
N VAL A 512 6.34 -29.39 26.12
CA VAL A 512 6.09 -27.98 26.47
C VAL A 512 7.02 -27.46 27.57
N LEU A 513 7.34 -28.29 28.58
CA LEU A 513 8.23 -27.88 29.67
C LEU A 513 9.69 -27.82 29.21
N LYS A 514 10.11 -28.77 28.36
CA LYS A 514 11.45 -28.76 27.76
C LYS A 514 11.64 -27.55 26.84
N LEU A 515 10.61 -27.24 26.04
CA LEU A 515 10.55 -26.08 25.18
C LEU A 515 10.67 -24.78 26.01
N LEU A 516 9.87 -24.66 27.06
CA LEU A 516 9.89 -23.51 27.97
C LEU A 516 11.31 -23.29 28.53
N VAL A 517 11.97 -24.34 29.04
CA VAL A 517 13.35 -24.25 29.53
C VAL A 517 14.34 -23.87 28.42
N ALA A 518 14.17 -24.40 27.20
CA ALA A 518 15.07 -24.08 26.08
C ALA A 518 14.94 -22.61 25.65
N VAL A 519 13.71 -22.08 25.58
CA VAL A 519 13.42 -20.68 25.26
C VAL A 519 13.91 -19.76 26.38
N ALA A 520 13.69 -20.12 27.64
CA ALA A 520 14.11 -19.35 28.81
C ALA A 520 15.63 -19.19 28.94
N LYS A 521 16.41 -20.10 28.33
CA LYS A 521 17.87 -20.02 28.28
C LYS A 521 18.40 -19.09 27.18
N SER A 522 17.55 -18.61 26.28
CA SER A 522 17.94 -17.67 25.24
C SER A 522 18.37 -16.35 25.86
N GLN A 523 19.50 -15.81 25.41
CA GLN A 523 19.99 -14.50 25.85
C GLN A 523 19.08 -13.34 25.41
N TYR A 524 18.22 -13.57 24.42
CA TYR A 524 17.31 -12.57 23.86
C TYR A 524 15.88 -12.70 24.39
N CYS A 525 15.55 -13.76 25.14
CA CYS A 525 14.22 -13.92 25.69
C CYS A 525 13.99 -12.90 26.82
N SER A 526 12.97 -12.06 26.68
CA SER A 526 12.57 -11.13 27.74
C SER A 526 11.63 -11.79 28.74
N GLN A 527 10.69 -12.58 28.25
CA GLN A 527 9.65 -13.25 29.03
C GLN A 527 8.99 -14.35 28.18
N ILE A 528 8.29 -15.25 28.86
CA ILE A 528 7.48 -16.30 28.24
C ILE A 528 6.04 -16.14 28.70
N ILE A 529 5.12 -16.03 27.76
CA ILE A 529 3.68 -16.07 27.99
C ILE A 529 3.19 -17.44 27.59
N VAL A 530 2.58 -18.16 28.53
CA VAL A 530 1.87 -19.41 28.27
C VAL A 530 0.38 -19.09 28.19
N LEU A 531 -0.19 -19.23 27.00
CA LEU A 531 -1.63 -19.08 26.78
C LEU A 531 -2.29 -20.42 27.07
N TRP A 532 -2.97 -20.47 28.22
CA TRP A 532 -3.62 -21.67 28.71
C TRP A 532 -5.03 -21.80 28.13
N ASN A 533 -5.11 -22.46 26.96
CA ASN A 533 -6.37 -22.79 26.29
C ASN A 533 -6.71 -24.28 26.50
N CYS A 534 -6.49 -24.77 27.72
CA CYS A 534 -6.90 -26.11 28.13
C CYS A 534 -8.18 -26.02 28.97
N ASP A 535 -9.10 -26.97 28.81
CA ASP A 535 -10.32 -27.05 29.62
C ASP A 535 -10.05 -27.47 31.08
N LYS A 536 -8.83 -27.92 31.37
CA LYS A 536 -8.41 -28.30 32.72
C LYS A 536 -7.88 -27.09 33.49
N PRO A 537 -8.02 -27.08 34.83
CA PRO A 537 -7.56 -25.97 35.66
C PRO A 537 -6.05 -25.73 35.50
N LEU A 538 -5.65 -24.49 35.73
CA LEU A 538 -4.25 -24.07 35.70
C LEU A 538 -3.39 -24.96 36.65
N PRO A 539 -2.26 -25.50 36.17
CA PRO A 539 -1.34 -26.24 37.00
C PRO A 539 -0.80 -25.38 38.15
N ALA A 540 -0.70 -25.98 39.33
CA ALA A 540 -0.12 -25.31 40.49
C ALA A 540 1.33 -24.84 40.22
N LYS A 541 1.74 -23.74 40.86
CA LYS A 541 3.01 -23.03 40.58
C LYS A 541 4.26 -23.93 40.54
N HIS A 542 4.31 -24.98 41.38
CA HIS A 542 5.44 -25.91 41.45
C HIS A 542 5.58 -26.85 40.24
N HIS A 543 4.55 -26.98 39.41
CA HIS A 543 4.63 -27.76 38.16
C HIS A 543 5.36 -27.01 37.05
N TRP A 544 5.49 -25.69 37.16
CA TRP A 544 6.21 -24.87 36.19
C TRP A 544 7.71 -24.82 36.53
N PRO A 545 8.60 -24.92 35.53
CA PRO A 545 10.04 -24.92 35.76
C PRO A 545 10.52 -23.56 36.25
N ALA A 546 11.47 -23.57 37.19
CA ALA A 546 12.19 -22.37 37.57
C ALA A 546 13.04 -21.89 36.39
N THR A 547 12.87 -20.62 36.00
CA THR A 547 13.51 -20.04 34.82
C THR A 547 14.09 -18.67 35.15
N ALA A 548 15.11 -18.27 34.40
CA ALA A 548 15.79 -16.97 34.58
C ALA A 548 14.95 -15.79 34.05
N VAL A 549 13.98 -16.07 33.18
CA VAL A 549 13.05 -15.09 32.62
C VAL A 549 11.66 -15.32 33.21
N PRO A 550 10.82 -14.28 33.36
CA PRO A 550 9.48 -14.44 33.89
C PRO A 550 8.61 -15.31 32.96
N VAL A 551 7.87 -16.24 33.57
CA VAL A 551 6.82 -17.04 32.93
C VAL A 551 5.47 -16.53 33.41
N ILE A 552 4.69 -15.98 32.49
CA ILE A 552 3.35 -15.46 32.74
C ILE A 552 2.37 -16.45 32.14
N VAL A 553 1.38 -16.90 32.91
CA VAL A 553 0.33 -17.79 32.41
C VAL A 553 -0.96 -16.99 32.31
N ILE A 554 -1.54 -16.94 31.11
CA ILE A 554 -2.80 -16.24 30.82
C ILE A 554 -3.82 -17.29 30.46
N GLU A 555 -4.90 -17.39 31.23
CA GLU A 555 -6.07 -18.17 30.85
C GLU A 555 -6.93 -17.31 29.90
N GLY A 556 -7.11 -17.78 28.67
CA GLY A 556 -7.84 -17.03 27.65
C GLY A 556 -9.35 -17.00 27.95
N GLU A 557 -9.98 -15.83 27.78
CA GLU A 557 -11.44 -15.67 27.93
C GLU A 557 -12.23 -16.55 26.97
N SER A 558 -11.73 -16.68 25.73
CA SER A 558 -12.22 -17.61 24.72
C SER A 558 -11.08 -18.59 24.39
N LYS A 559 -11.30 -19.89 24.65
CA LYS A 559 -10.33 -20.97 24.42
C LYS A 559 -10.27 -21.36 22.93
N VAL A 560 -10.19 -20.39 22.03
CA VAL A 560 -10.15 -20.56 20.56
C VAL A 560 -8.71 -20.49 20.02
N MET A 561 -8.50 -20.93 18.78
CA MET A 561 -7.15 -20.98 18.19
C MET A 561 -6.56 -19.60 17.91
N SER A 562 -7.39 -18.65 17.47
CA SER A 562 -6.91 -17.32 17.10
C SER A 562 -6.54 -16.43 18.30
N SER A 563 -6.88 -16.83 19.54
CA SER A 563 -6.59 -16.08 20.76
C SER A 563 -5.10 -15.75 20.90
N ARG A 564 -4.21 -16.60 20.36
CA ARG A 564 -2.76 -16.36 20.36
C ARG A 564 -2.31 -15.08 19.63
N PHE A 565 -3.16 -14.53 18.77
CA PHE A 565 -2.89 -13.30 18.02
C PHE A 565 -3.59 -12.07 18.60
N LEU A 566 -4.22 -12.17 19.78
CA LEU A 566 -4.77 -11.00 20.45
C LEU A 566 -3.64 -10.06 20.90
N PRO A 567 -3.87 -8.73 20.91
CA PRO A 567 -2.87 -7.75 21.31
C PRO A 567 -2.77 -7.65 22.84
N TYR A 568 -2.30 -8.72 23.50
CA TYR A 568 -2.11 -8.75 24.95
C TYR A 568 -1.13 -7.67 25.41
N GLU A 569 -1.52 -6.88 26.42
CA GLU A 569 -0.68 -5.81 26.98
C GLU A 569 0.64 -6.33 27.57
N ASN A 570 0.67 -7.60 27.99
CA ASN A 570 1.89 -8.25 28.48
C ASN A 570 2.94 -8.42 27.37
N ILE A 571 2.60 -8.38 26.08
CA ILE A 571 3.57 -8.46 24.98
C ILE A 571 4.23 -7.09 24.78
N VAL A 572 5.31 -6.86 25.53
CA VAL A 572 6.02 -5.56 25.51
C VAL A 572 7.06 -5.43 24.40
N THR A 573 7.58 -6.54 23.89
CA THR A 573 8.63 -6.55 22.85
C THR A 573 8.06 -6.51 21.44
N ASP A 574 8.77 -5.88 20.52
CA ASP A 574 8.41 -5.83 19.10
C ASP A 574 8.37 -7.21 18.45
N ALA A 575 9.31 -8.08 18.81
CA ALA A 575 9.36 -9.45 18.32
C ALA A 575 8.50 -10.38 19.18
N VAL A 576 7.68 -11.19 18.52
CA VAL A 576 6.90 -12.27 19.13
C VAL A 576 7.39 -13.60 18.58
N LEU A 577 7.93 -14.46 19.44
CA LEU A 577 8.22 -15.86 19.11
C LEU A 577 6.99 -16.69 19.45
N SER A 578 6.22 -17.07 18.43
CA SER A 578 5.00 -17.86 18.59
C SER A 578 5.29 -19.34 18.44
N LEU A 579 4.80 -20.15 19.39
CA LEU A 579 5.16 -21.56 19.55
C LEU A 579 3.94 -22.43 19.89
N ASP A 580 3.85 -23.60 19.27
CA ASP A 580 2.93 -24.67 19.68
C ASP A 580 3.56 -25.50 20.81
N GLU A 581 2.74 -26.04 21.72
CA GLU A 581 3.19 -26.79 22.89
C GLU A 581 4.03 -28.05 22.58
N ASP A 582 3.91 -28.62 21.38
CA ASP A 582 4.65 -29.79 20.91
C ASP A 582 5.94 -29.44 20.14
N THR A 583 6.25 -28.15 20.00
CA THR A 583 7.44 -27.67 19.31
C THR A 583 8.71 -28.09 20.05
N VAL A 584 9.70 -28.61 19.31
CA VAL A 584 10.99 -29.02 19.86
C VAL A 584 12.12 -28.18 19.26
N LEU A 585 12.55 -27.15 20.00
CA LEU A 585 13.64 -26.26 19.61
C LEU A 585 14.71 -26.18 20.69
N SER A 586 15.97 -26.11 20.28
CA SER A 586 17.10 -25.77 21.14
C SER A 586 17.25 -24.26 21.28
N THR A 587 17.89 -23.82 22.36
CA THR A 587 18.23 -22.41 22.59
C THR A 587 19.00 -21.80 21.40
N THR A 588 19.93 -22.56 20.79
CA THR A 588 20.70 -22.08 19.64
C THR A 588 19.87 -21.85 18.39
N GLU A 589 18.80 -22.62 18.19
CA GLU A 589 17.89 -22.42 17.07
C GLU A 589 17.03 -21.18 17.30
N VAL A 590 16.53 -21.00 18.52
CA VAL A 590 15.78 -19.81 18.94
C VAL A 590 16.61 -18.54 18.73
N ASP A 591 17.86 -18.50 19.23
CA ASP A 591 18.77 -17.37 19.09
C ASP A 591 19.07 -17.05 17.61
N PHE A 592 19.28 -18.08 16.80
CA PHE A 592 19.54 -17.91 15.37
C PHE A 592 18.32 -17.34 14.63
N ALA A 593 17.13 -17.90 14.85
CA ALA A 593 15.90 -17.40 14.23
C ALA A 593 15.63 -15.94 14.60
N PHE A 594 15.88 -15.55 15.86
CA PHE A 594 15.74 -14.18 16.31
C PHE A 594 16.74 -13.24 15.61
N THR A 595 18.00 -13.64 15.50
CA THR A 595 19.03 -12.88 14.78
C THR A 595 18.65 -12.68 13.31
N VAL A 596 18.10 -13.71 12.67
CA VAL A 596 17.57 -13.62 11.30
C VAL A 596 16.40 -12.64 11.25
N TRP A 597 15.45 -12.72 12.18
CA TRP A 597 14.31 -11.79 12.24
C TRP A 597 14.76 -10.33 12.41
N GLN A 598 15.82 -10.05 13.17
CA GLN A 598 16.36 -8.69 13.27
C GLN A 598 16.87 -8.12 11.93
N SER A 599 17.17 -8.97 10.95
CA SER A 599 17.53 -8.53 9.59
C SER A 599 16.32 -8.32 8.69
N PHE A 600 15.15 -8.84 9.08
CA PHE A 600 13.91 -8.81 8.29
C PHE A 600 12.69 -8.64 9.21
N PRO A 601 12.63 -7.56 10.02
CA PRO A 601 11.65 -7.40 11.09
C PRO A 601 10.19 -7.37 10.59
N GLU A 602 9.98 -6.98 9.33
CA GLU A 602 8.68 -6.94 8.68
C GLU A 602 8.18 -8.31 8.23
N ARG A 603 9.02 -9.36 8.20
CA ARG A 603 8.66 -10.68 7.65
C ARG A 603 8.47 -11.72 8.74
N ILE A 604 7.69 -12.76 8.43
CA ILE A 604 7.62 -13.97 9.27
C ILE A 604 8.90 -14.78 9.05
N VAL A 605 9.60 -15.10 10.13
CA VAL A 605 10.81 -15.94 10.13
C VAL A 605 10.56 -17.20 10.94
N GLY A 606 10.75 -18.40 10.39
CA GLY A 606 10.46 -19.62 11.15
C GLY A 606 10.80 -20.92 10.43
N TYR A 607 10.34 -22.04 10.98
CA TYR A 607 10.81 -23.37 10.61
C TYR A 607 9.87 -24.14 9.69
N PRO A 608 8.57 -24.32 10.03
CA PRO A 608 7.69 -25.20 9.25
C PRO A 608 7.21 -24.46 8.00
N ALA A 609 7.86 -24.73 6.87
CA ALA A 609 7.50 -24.15 5.58
C ALA A 609 6.37 -24.93 4.89
N ARG A 610 5.44 -24.21 4.27
CA ARG A 610 4.33 -24.74 3.46
C ARG A 610 4.18 -23.92 2.19
N SER A 611 3.44 -24.43 1.22
CA SER A 611 3.22 -23.73 -0.04
C SER A 611 1.76 -23.77 -0.47
N HIS A 612 1.43 -22.88 -1.40
CA HIS A 612 0.21 -22.89 -2.16
C HIS A 612 0.52 -23.22 -3.63
N PHE A 613 -0.48 -23.67 -4.38
CA PHE A 613 -0.39 -23.87 -5.82
C PHE A 613 -1.76 -23.59 -6.45
N TRP A 614 -1.80 -23.31 -7.75
CA TRP A 614 -3.07 -23.24 -8.49
C TRP A 614 -3.38 -24.61 -9.08
N ASP A 615 -4.55 -25.17 -8.77
CA ASP A 615 -5.03 -26.42 -9.37
C ASP A 615 -5.83 -26.07 -10.63
N ASN A 616 -5.20 -26.21 -11.81
CA ASN A 616 -5.84 -25.97 -13.10
C ASN A 616 -7.09 -26.83 -13.34
N THR A 617 -7.15 -28.04 -12.76
CA THR A 617 -8.29 -28.95 -12.99
C THR A 617 -9.52 -28.57 -12.18
N LYS A 618 -9.32 -27.91 -11.03
CA LYS A 618 -10.39 -27.51 -10.11
C LYS A 618 -10.62 -26.01 -10.08
N GLU A 619 -9.85 -25.25 -10.86
CA GLU A 619 -9.84 -23.79 -10.92
C GLU A 619 -9.85 -23.13 -9.52
N ARG A 620 -9.01 -23.66 -8.63
CA ARG A 620 -8.94 -23.19 -7.24
C ARG A 620 -7.54 -23.27 -6.70
N TRP A 621 -7.25 -22.43 -5.70
CA TRP A 621 -5.99 -22.49 -4.97
C TRP A 621 -5.91 -23.79 -4.17
N GLY A 622 -4.69 -24.31 -4.01
CA GLY A 622 -4.28 -25.62 -3.53
C GLY A 622 -3.29 -25.54 -2.37
N TYR A 623 -3.53 -26.15 -1.20
CA TYR A 623 -2.59 -26.14 -0.07
C TYR A 623 -1.69 -27.37 -0.14
N THR A 624 -0.38 -27.21 0.06
CA THR A 624 0.56 -28.33 0.07
C THR A 624 1.52 -28.33 1.25
N SER A 625 1.67 -29.52 1.84
CA SER A 625 2.67 -29.86 2.86
C SER A 625 3.90 -30.55 2.27
N LYS A 626 4.00 -30.64 0.92
CA LYS A 626 5.15 -31.24 0.26
C LYS A 626 6.42 -30.49 0.64
N TRP A 627 7.43 -31.24 1.07
CA TRP A 627 8.74 -30.71 1.42
C TRP A 627 9.53 -30.38 0.15
N THR A 628 9.29 -29.19 -0.40
CA THR A 628 10.06 -28.69 -1.53
C THR A 628 10.96 -27.53 -1.11
N ASN A 629 11.87 -27.11 -1.99
CA ASN A 629 12.67 -25.90 -1.78
C ASN A 629 11.84 -24.63 -1.99
N ASP A 630 10.68 -24.75 -2.62
CA ASP A 630 9.73 -23.67 -2.85
C ASP A 630 8.68 -23.63 -1.74
N TYR A 631 8.45 -22.45 -1.19
CA TYR A 631 7.47 -22.23 -0.12
C TYR A 631 6.89 -20.82 -0.21
N SER A 632 5.70 -20.64 0.31
CA SER A 632 5.02 -19.34 0.36
C SER A 632 4.49 -18.98 1.74
N MET A 633 4.63 -19.90 2.69
CA MET A 633 4.14 -19.77 4.06
C MET A 633 5.16 -20.34 5.05
N VAL A 634 5.24 -19.72 6.21
CA VAL A 634 5.90 -20.27 7.40
C VAL A 634 4.87 -20.31 8.51
N LEU A 635 4.59 -21.50 9.04
CA LEU A 635 3.53 -21.69 10.02
C LEU A 635 3.89 -21.04 11.36
N THR A 636 2.94 -20.33 11.96
CA THR A 636 3.12 -19.54 13.19
C THR A 636 3.31 -20.40 14.43
N GLY A 637 3.11 -21.71 14.34
CA GLY A 637 3.42 -22.66 15.41
C GLY A 637 4.89 -22.76 15.77
N ALA A 638 5.80 -22.25 14.93
CA ALA A 638 7.20 -22.04 15.29
C ALA A 638 7.79 -20.93 14.41
N ALA A 639 7.46 -19.67 14.74
CA ALA A 639 7.90 -18.51 13.98
C ALA A 639 8.03 -17.23 14.83
N ILE A 640 8.86 -16.31 14.36
CA ILE A 640 9.06 -14.96 14.88
C ILE A 640 8.49 -13.96 13.88
N TYR A 641 7.72 -13.01 14.39
CA TYR A 641 7.16 -11.90 13.60
C TYR A 641 6.92 -10.68 14.51
N HIS A 642 6.61 -9.54 13.90
CA HIS A 642 6.39 -8.29 14.63
C HIS A 642 5.01 -8.26 15.32
N LYS A 643 4.94 -7.76 16.57
CA LYS A 643 3.71 -7.67 17.39
C LYS A 643 2.60 -6.87 16.72
N TYR A 644 2.94 -5.92 15.85
CA TYR A 644 1.96 -5.13 15.09
C TYR A 644 0.98 -6.01 14.27
N TYR A 645 1.41 -7.22 13.87
CA TYR A 645 0.53 -8.14 13.18
C TYR A 645 -0.59 -8.72 14.06
N HIS A 646 -0.44 -8.75 15.39
CA HIS A 646 -1.55 -9.03 16.31
C HIS A 646 -2.62 -7.93 16.18
N TYR A 647 -2.19 -6.67 16.19
CA TYR A 647 -3.10 -5.53 16.07
C TYR A 647 -3.86 -5.54 14.73
N LEU A 648 -3.16 -5.79 13.61
CA LEU A 648 -3.81 -5.94 12.31
C LEU A 648 -4.74 -7.15 12.27
N TYR A 649 -4.32 -8.31 12.79
CA TYR A 649 -5.17 -9.49 12.83
C TYR A 649 -6.48 -9.20 13.58
N THR A 650 -6.43 -8.50 14.71
CA THR A 650 -7.60 -8.17 15.51
C THR A 650 -8.46 -7.05 14.93
N HIS A 651 -7.86 -5.96 14.47
CA HIS A 651 -8.58 -4.71 14.14
C HIS A 651 -8.74 -4.42 12.64
N TYR A 652 -7.94 -5.05 11.78
CA TYR A 652 -8.04 -4.90 10.32
C TYR A 652 -8.88 -6.00 9.69
N LEU A 653 -8.67 -7.27 10.07
CA LEU A 653 -9.41 -8.38 9.50
C LEU A 653 -10.89 -8.39 9.96
N PRO A 654 -11.83 -8.73 9.06
CA PRO A 654 -13.25 -8.76 9.37
C PRO A 654 -13.55 -9.88 10.36
N ALA A 655 -14.60 -9.68 11.16
CA ALA A 655 -15.07 -10.69 12.11
C ALA A 655 -15.45 -12.01 11.44
N SER A 656 -15.97 -11.98 10.21
CA SER A 656 -16.35 -13.18 9.46
C SER A 656 -15.18 -14.15 9.23
N LEU A 657 -13.99 -13.65 8.86
CA LEU A 657 -12.81 -14.49 8.66
C LEU A 657 -12.28 -15.05 9.98
N LYS A 658 -12.25 -14.23 11.03
CA LYS A 658 -11.81 -14.66 12.36
C LYS A 658 -12.75 -15.72 12.94
N ASN A 659 -14.06 -15.51 12.85
CA ASN A 659 -15.06 -16.47 13.30
C ASN A 659 -14.96 -17.80 12.54
N MET A 660 -14.67 -17.77 11.24
CA MET A 660 -14.43 -18.99 10.46
C MET A 660 -13.23 -19.77 10.98
N VAL A 661 -12.10 -19.09 11.24
CA VAL A 661 -10.90 -19.70 11.82
C VAL A 661 -11.19 -20.32 13.18
N ASP A 662 -11.94 -19.62 14.03
CA ASP A 662 -12.29 -20.09 15.38
C ASP A 662 -13.25 -21.29 15.34
N GLN A 663 -14.23 -21.28 14.45
CA GLN A 663 -15.18 -22.39 14.26
C GLN A 663 -14.49 -23.64 13.71
N LEU A 664 -13.53 -23.48 12.79
CA LEU A 664 -12.76 -24.59 12.24
C LEU A 664 -11.65 -25.07 13.18
N ALA A 665 -11.26 -24.24 14.16
CA ALA A 665 -10.06 -24.43 14.99
C ALA A 665 -8.81 -24.75 14.13
N ASN A 666 -8.66 -24.04 13.02
CA ASN A 666 -7.65 -24.28 11.99
C ASN A 666 -7.45 -23.00 11.14
N CYS A 667 -6.38 -22.97 10.34
CA CYS A 667 -6.07 -21.92 9.35
C CYS A 667 -5.70 -20.54 9.90
N GLU A 668 -5.52 -20.39 11.22
CA GLU A 668 -5.07 -19.14 11.84
C GLU A 668 -3.67 -18.75 11.34
N ASP A 669 -2.79 -19.75 11.16
CA ASP A 669 -1.45 -19.62 10.61
C ASP A 669 -1.46 -19.19 9.13
N ILE A 670 -2.36 -19.77 8.32
CA ILE A 670 -2.58 -19.41 6.92
C ILE A 670 -3.08 -17.98 6.84
N LEU A 671 -4.09 -17.60 7.64
CA LEU A 671 -4.65 -16.25 7.63
C LEU A 671 -3.59 -15.20 8.03
N MET A 672 -2.74 -15.51 9.01
CA MET A 672 -1.61 -14.65 9.38
C MET A 672 -0.61 -14.50 8.23
N ASN A 673 -0.25 -15.57 7.51
CA ASN A 673 0.63 -15.48 6.35
C ASN A 673 0.00 -14.67 5.20
N PHE A 674 -1.30 -14.82 4.96
CA PHE A 674 -2.03 -13.99 3.99
C PHE A 674 -1.98 -12.51 4.37
N LEU A 675 -2.25 -12.18 5.64
CA LEU A 675 -2.19 -10.82 6.16
C LEU A 675 -0.78 -10.21 5.99
N VAL A 676 0.26 -10.88 6.49
CA VAL A 676 1.63 -10.35 6.41
C VAL A 676 2.09 -10.20 4.96
N SER A 677 1.80 -11.18 4.09
CA SER A 677 2.16 -11.10 2.67
C SER A 677 1.39 -10.00 1.93
N ALA A 678 0.11 -9.79 2.26
CA ALA A 678 -0.70 -8.73 1.69
C ALA A 678 -0.17 -7.33 2.07
N VAL A 679 0.31 -7.17 3.30
CA VAL A 679 0.85 -5.90 3.83
C VAL A 679 2.24 -5.63 3.25
N THR A 680 3.16 -6.59 3.38
CA THR A 680 4.58 -6.39 3.04
C THR A 680 4.87 -6.52 1.55
N LYS A 681 4.05 -7.28 0.81
CA LYS A 681 4.37 -7.75 -0.55
C LYS A 681 5.68 -8.53 -0.62
N LEU A 682 6.07 -9.19 0.48
CA LEU A 682 7.27 -10.02 0.57
C LEU A 682 6.90 -11.45 1.02
N PRO A 683 7.64 -12.48 0.57
CA PRO A 683 7.44 -13.85 1.06
C PRO A 683 7.88 -13.99 2.53
N PRO A 684 7.64 -15.12 3.23
CA PRO A 684 8.27 -15.37 4.53
C PRO A 684 9.73 -15.87 4.39
N ILE A 685 10.46 -16.00 5.50
CA ILE A 685 11.85 -16.51 5.55
C ILE A 685 11.91 -17.83 6.32
N LYS A 686 12.51 -18.83 5.68
CA LYS A 686 12.70 -20.16 6.27
C LYS A 686 14.07 -20.28 6.92
N VAL A 687 14.09 -20.78 8.16
CA VAL A 687 15.31 -21.18 8.87
C VAL A 687 15.33 -22.69 9.12
N THR A 688 16.52 -23.27 9.28
CA THR A 688 16.67 -24.71 9.52
C THR A 688 16.61 -25.12 10.99
N GLN A 689 15.93 -26.24 11.22
CA GLN A 689 15.97 -26.99 12.47
C GLN A 689 17.09 -28.06 12.38
N LYS A 690 17.94 -28.16 13.42
CA LYS A 690 19.02 -29.15 13.55
C LYS A 690 18.49 -30.57 13.68
N LYS A 691 17.37 -30.76 14.39
CA LYS A 691 16.69 -32.06 14.53
C LYS A 691 15.57 -32.15 13.49
N GLN A 692 15.52 -33.24 12.71
CA GLN A 692 14.48 -33.37 11.69
C GLN A 692 13.10 -33.43 12.36
N TYR A 693 12.23 -32.46 12.05
CA TYR A 693 10.81 -32.41 12.45
C TYR A 693 10.09 -33.77 12.30
N LYS A 694 10.49 -34.60 11.33
CA LYS A 694 9.99 -35.96 11.10
C LYS A 694 10.21 -36.95 12.25
N GLU A 695 11.37 -36.93 12.91
CA GLU A 695 11.69 -37.93 13.95
C GLU A 695 10.80 -37.78 15.20
N THR A 696 10.32 -36.56 15.45
CA THR A 696 9.46 -36.27 16.62
C THR A 696 8.01 -36.68 16.35
N MET A 697 7.54 -36.55 15.11
CA MET A 697 6.18 -36.93 14.68
C MET A 697 5.99 -38.45 14.55
N MET A 698 7.06 -39.21 14.27
CA MET A 698 6.99 -40.67 14.15
C MET A 698 7.08 -41.43 15.49
N GLY A 699 7.42 -40.74 16.59
CA GLY A 699 7.59 -41.34 17.92
C GLY A 699 6.37 -41.25 18.86
N GLN A 700 5.31 -40.54 18.48
CA GLN A 700 4.08 -40.40 19.28
C GLN A 700 3.02 -41.42 18.84
N THR A 701 3.05 -42.62 19.42
CA THR A 701 2.12 -43.73 19.13
C THR A 701 0.81 -43.68 19.94
N SER A 702 0.46 -42.58 20.62
CA SER A 702 -0.66 -42.61 21.60
C SER A 702 -1.81 -41.60 21.41
N ARG A 703 -1.84 -40.80 20.35
CA ARG A 703 -3.06 -40.10 19.88
C ARG A 703 -2.87 -39.70 18.42
N ALA A 704 -3.88 -39.93 17.58
CA ALA A 704 -3.88 -39.44 16.20
C ALA A 704 -3.62 -37.93 16.23
N SER A 705 -2.47 -37.50 15.70
CA SER A 705 -2.14 -36.09 15.55
C SER A 705 -3.26 -35.40 14.77
N ARG A 706 -3.76 -34.23 15.21
CA ARG A 706 -4.78 -33.46 14.46
C ARG A 706 -4.37 -33.20 13.01
N TRP A 707 -3.07 -33.21 12.75
CA TRP A 707 -2.46 -33.05 11.43
C TRP A 707 -2.60 -34.27 10.50
N ALA A 708 -2.91 -35.44 11.06
CA ALA A 708 -3.11 -36.69 10.33
C ALA A 708 -4.58 -36.91 9.89
N ASP A 709 -5.49 -36.04 10.32
CA ASP A 709 -6.89 -36.05 9.92
C ASP A 709 -7.03 -35.61 8.45
N PRO A 710 -7.65 -36.41 7.55
CA PRO A 710 -7.95 -36.01 6.19
C PRO A 710 -8.76 -34.71 6.10
N ASP A 711 -9.66 -34.47 7.05
CA ASP A 711 -10.50 -33.28 7.09
C ASP A 711 -9.68 -32.02 7.36
N HIS A 712 -8.60 -32.14 8.15
CA HIS A 712 -7.68 -31.03 8.44
C HIS A 712 -7.04 -30.46 7.15
N PHE A 713 -6.64 -31.31 6.20
CA PHE A 713 -6.11 -30.86 4.91
C PHE A 713 -7.20 -30.26 4.02
N ALA A 714 -8.40 -30.85 3.99
CA ALA A 714 -9.53 -30.34 3.22
C ALA A 714 -10.01 -28.97 3.73
N GLN A 715 -10.01 -28.76 5.06
CA GLN A 715 -10.34 -27.47 5.67
C GLN A 715 -9.32 -26.39 5.29
N ARG A 716 -8.02 -26.65 5.42
CA ARG A 716 -6.96 -25.72 4.97
C ARG A 716 -7.08 -25.36 3.50
N GLN A 717 -7.51 -26.33 2.70
CA GLN A 717 -7.77 -26.11 1.28
C GLN A 717 -8.93 -25.13 1.04
N SER A 718 -10.01 -25.25 1.82
CA SER A 718 -11.15 -24.34 1.80
C SER A 718 -10.76 -22.93 2.26
N CYS A 719 -10.06 -22.84 3.40
CA CYS A 719 -9.59 -21.57 3.98
C CYS A 719 -8.82 -20.72 2.97
N MET A 720 -7.88 -21.31 2.22
CA MET A 720 -7.11 -20.53 1.24
C MET A 720 -7.98 -19.86 0.18
N ASN A 721 -9.02 -20.53 -0.30
CA ASN A 721 -9.91 -19.99 -1.32
C ASN A 721 -10.80 -18.88 -0.75
N THR A 722 -11.33 -19.07 0.47
CA THR A 722 -12.07 -18.01 1.17
C THR A 722 -11.20 -16.77 1.39
N PHE A 723 -9.97 -16.95 1.86
CA PHE A 723 -9.07 -15.82 2.13
C PHE A 723 -8.67 -15.12 0.82
N ALA A 724 -8.29 -15.86 -0.21
CA ALA A 724 -7.97 -15.27 -1.52
C ALA A 724 -9.16 -14.52 -2.13
N SER A 725 -10.39 -15.04 -1.96
CA SER A 725 -11.62 -14.37 -2.39
C SER A 725 -11.84 -13.05 -1.64
N TRP A 726 -11.65 -13.03 -0.32
CA TRP A 726 -11.80 -11.81 0.48
C TRP A 726 -10.76 -10.74 0.13
N PHE A 727 -9.48 -11.11 0.01
CA PHE A 727 -8.44 -10.19 -0.45
C PHE A 727 -8.61 -9.79 -1.93
N GLY A 728 -9.40 -10.55 -2.69
CA GLY A 728 -9.64 -10.39 -4.13
C GLY A 728 -8.50 -10.89 -5.03
N TYR A 729 -7.41 -11.38 -4.46
CA TYR A 729 -6.26 -11.97 -5.16
C TYR A 729 -5.51 -12.91 -4.21
N MET A 730 -4.56 -13.68 -4.73
CA MET A 730 -3.65 -14.49 -3.91
C MET A 730 -2.48 -13.62 -3.40
N PRO A 731 -2.41 -13.29 -2.09
CA PRO A 731 -1.38 -12.41 -1.56
C PRO A 731 -0.07 -13.15 -1.26
N LEU A 732 -0.10 -14.47 -1.10
CA LEU A 732 1.07 -15.28 -0.80
C LEU A 732 2.09 -15.18 -1.93
N ILE A 733 3.36 -15.03 -1.55
CA ILE A 733 4.48 -14.91 -2.49
C ILE A 733 5.42 -16.09 -2.25
N HIS A 734 5.89 -16.69 -3.34
CA HIS A 734 6.83 -17.80 -3.28
C HIS A 734 8.26 -17.32 -2.96
N SER A 735 9.02 -18.16 -2.28
CA SER A 735 10.44 -17.99 -1.99
C SER A 735 11.14 -19.34 -2.00
N GLN A 736 12.42 -19.30 -2.34
CA GLN A 736 13.34 -20.42 -2.20
C GLN A 736 14.49 -20.11 -1.23
N MET A 737 14.43 -18.95 -0.57
CA MET A 737 15.45 -18.49 0.36
C MET A 737 15.41 -19.32 1.65
N ARG A 738 16.57 -19.83 2.07
CA ARG A 738 16.74 -20.51 3.35
C ARG A 738 17.99 -19.98 4.03
N LEU A 739 17.89 -19.68 5.31
CA LEU A 739 19.03 -19.25 6.12
C LEU A 739 19.36 -20.32 7.15
N ASP A 740 20.63 -20.71 7.15
CA ASP A 740 21.18 -21.74 8.01
C ASP A 740 22.32 -21.14 8.84
N PRO A 741 22.55 -21.57 10.09
CA PRO A 741 23.72 -21.14 10.85
C PRO A 741 25.00 -21.61 10.14
N VAL A 742 26.10 -20.84 10.23
CA VAL A 742 27.36 -21.05 9.48
C VAL A 742 27.91 -22.48 9.59
N LEU A 743 27.65 -23.18 10.71
CA LEU A 743 28.08 -24.57 10.96
C LEU A 743 26.95 -25.60 10.78
N PHE A 744 25.89 -25.28 10.06
CA PHE A 744 24.77 -26.19 9.83
C PHE A 744 25.22 -27.41 9.01
N LYS A 745 25.13 -28.60 9.62
CA LYS A 745 25.62 -29.89 9.10
C LYS A 745 27.15 -30.02 8.98
N ASP A 746 27.90 -29.03 9.42
CA ASP A 746 29.35 -29.10 9.35
C ASP A 746 29.85 -30.05 10.46
N GLN A 747 30.62 -31.07 10.08
CA GLN A 747 31.19 -32.04 11.02
C GLN A 747 32.37 -31.43 11.78
N VAL A 748 32.25 -30.19 12.23
CA VAL A 748 33.32 -29.46 12.93
C VAL A 748 33.75 -30.21 14.18
N SER A 749 32.90 -31.01 14.83
CA SER A 749 33.34 -31.90 15.92
C SER A 749 34.33 -32.99 15.47
N ILE A 750 34.21 -33.48 14.23
CA ILE A 750 35.11 -34.47 13.62
C ILE A 750 36.36 -33.77 13.06
N LEU A 751 36.21 -32.59 12.46
CA LEU A 751 37.31 -31.79 11.91
C LEU A 751 38.06 -30.94 12.95
N ARG A 752 37.50 -30.72 14.16
CA ARG A 752 38.17 -30.06 15.31
C ARG A 752 39.40 -30.81 15.77
N LYS A 753 39.44 -32.13 15.57
CA LYS A 753 40.66 -32.92 15.77
C LYS A 753 41.76 -32.59 14.74
N LYS A 754 41.40 -32.04 13.58
CA LYS A 754 42.30 -31.75 12.45
C LYS A 754 42.80 -30.30 12.44
N TYR A 755 42.06 -29.35 12.99
CA TYR A 755 42.44 -27.92 13.03
C TYR A 755 42.25 -27.35 14.45
N ARG A 756 43.17 -27.70 15.35
CA ARG A 756 43.12 -27.28 16.77
C ARG A 756 43.32 -25.78 16.99
N ASP A 757 43.93 -25.07 16.05
CA ASP A 757 44.30 -23.65 16.21
C ASP A 757 43.27 -22.66 15.63
N ILE A 758 42.15 -23.14 15.07
CA ILE A 758 41.14 -22.26 14.47
C ILE A 758 40.39 -21.41 15.50
N GLU A 759 40.44 -21.80 16.78
CA GLU A 759 39.83 -21.06 17.90
C GLU A 759 40.80 -20.05 18.55
N ARG A 760 42.00 -19.85 17.99
CA ARG A 760 43.02 -18.89 18.49
C ARG A 760 43.10 -17.56 17.70
N LEU A 761 42.22 -17.34 16.72
CA LEU A 761 42.20 -16.12 15.89
C LEU A 761 41.08 -15.16 16.30
#